data_AF-A0A449BKY9-F1
#
_entry.id   AF-A0A449BKY9-F1
#
_cell.length_a   1.000
_cell.length_b   1.000
_cell.length_c   1.000
_cell.angle_alpha   90.00
_cell.angle_beta   90.00
_cell.angle_gamma   90.00
#
_symmetry.space_group_name_H-M   'P 1'
#
loop_
_entity.id
_entity.type
_entity.pdbx_description
1 polymer ?
#
loop_
_entity_poly.entity_id
_entity_poly.type
_entity_poly.pdbx_seq_one_letter_code
_entity_poly.pdbx_strand_id
1 'polypeptide(L)'
;MQNNMKTTLLKVLSFYLLVFFYIALVLTGNYVGKFNSDLSFRLSLEINFVLYVLLILNYFISRKITKKYDIKKSEEYLDFMLKKKSEVTDLKEVRRKTLKLYRVTYFYTICMLVLFILAAFVSGMSLANFPDSSLQSKISIILLILTLLITLILSINLIYFLQPKEKPLPPYERYSDVEALIAEVLKEENIDMKFQAEITFSGNCSIAEHNKKLYIATGFVLLKNLTRSEIKSILYHEIAHFKNKDTNYTTKIYKYQAKLDRLLPKNVFRFLSPLYGKLQAEAVLENELSMIYAENLADDFVLSKHKQKDYIQASIKGFGLDLLSNYFFPDVFDEAIKENGFTKELMDQLNTYLIKHYNERISIYDYISLNHLDPRFTTHPTIKNRRDKFNVSNISLDLTDQHDFDQDVLKFLNIFFNNGFLKTSNGFKESYEKYLKDKESYKKNVDVSSTEIMRHLQTAYSMWDFEEYLRVAHLVLEKYPEKEAENYFVGLIYLTHYFDPQGEAYLLKVVEKENSEYMLNAIHVLGDYYMKMGNVEGRDFIRSIQTKKLDNSMELQKVFSFKLNDKLEQYTNQEIINQVINLVKDSPEVIALAVGTKTYNTAHSTHFVLYYPFNIKDVEKLNLVADKVFHYLDTLDDQFSLHTFPDVALKAKGKINQPGFLIYKRSKS
;
A
#
# COMPACT_ATOMS: atom_id res chain seq x y z
N MET A 1 -2.77 22.50 15.08
CA MET A 1 -1.51 23.14 15.56
C MET A 1 -1.06 22.68 16.95
N GLN A 2 -1.91 22.69 17.99
CA GLN A 2 -1.48 22.34 19.37
C GLN A 2 -0.92 20.91 19.54
N ASN A 3 -1.42 19.91 18.80
CA ASN A 3 -0.88 18.54 18.86
C ASN A 3 0.53 18.42 18.26
N ASN A 4 0.80 19.08 17.13
CA ASN A 4 2.13 19.09 16.53
C ASN A 4 3.16 19.72 17.46
N MET A 5 2.78 20.76 18.21
CA MET A 5 3.66 21.41 19.18
C MET A 5 3.98 20.51 20.38
N LYS A 6 2.98 19.79 20.93
CA LYS A 6 3.20 18.80 22.02
C LYS A 6 4.09 17.64 21.56
N THR A 7 3.84 17.08 20.38
CA THR A 7 4.66 15.99 19.83
C THR A 7 6.09 16.45 19.54
N THR A 8 6.28 17.69 19.09
CA THR A 8 7.61 18.27 18.84
C THR A 8 8.36 18.51 20.15
N LEU A 9 7.68 19.03 21.18
CA LEU A 9 8.26 19.22 22.51
C LEU A 9 8.68 17.89 23.16
N LEU A 10 7.84 16.85 23.08
CA LEU A 10 8.15 15.50 23.56
C LEU A 10 9.37 14.90 22.83
N LYS A 11 9.51 15.13 21.52
CA LYS A 11 10.68 14.70 20.75
C LYS A 11 11.95 15.39 21.22
N VAL A 12 11.88 16.71 21.38
CA VAL A 12 13.01 17.54 21.85
C VAL A 12 13.41 17.14 23.27
N LEU A 13 12.46 16.96 24.18
CA LEU A 13 12.72 16.50 25.55
C LEU A 13 13.35 15.10 25.57
N SER A 14 12.84 14.18 24.76
CA SER A 14 13.36 12.80 24.67
C SER A 14 14.79 12.78 24.12
N PHE A 15 15.11 13.65 23.16
CA PHE A 15 16.48 13.87 22.67
C PHE A 15 17.40 14.33 23.79
N TYR A 16 17.01 15.38 24.52
CA TYR A 16 17.82 15.91 25.61
C TYR A 16 18.01 14.88 26.72
N LEU A 17 16.96 14.16 27.12
CA LEU A 17 17.07 13.09 28.12
C LEU A 17 18.07 12.00 27.72
N LEU A 18 18.07 11.61 26.44
CA LEU A 18 19.01 10.63 25.92
C LEU A 18 20.45 11.17 25.92
N VAL A 19 20.66 12.41 25.49
CA VAL A 19 21.96 13.09 25.57
C VAL A 19 22.45 13.19 27.02
N PHE A 20 21.58 13.61 27.95
CA PHE A 20 21.90 13.67 29.38
C PHE A 20 22.23 12.30 29.96
N PHE A 21 21.51 11.24 29.56
CA PHE A 21 21.82 9.87 29.97
C PHE A 21 23.23 9.45 29.52
N TYR A 22 23.62 9.75 28.28
CA TYR A 22 24.98 9.45 27.80
C TYR A 22 26.05 10.29 28.48
N ILE A 23 25.79 11.58 28.73
CA ILE A 23 26.71 12.43 29.50
C ILE A 23 26.88 11.88 30.92
N ALA A 24 25.78 11.50 31.58
CA ALA A 24 25.81 10.89 32.90
C ALA A 24 26.63 9.60 32.92
N LEU A 25 26.43 8.71 31.94
CA LEU A 25 27.23 7.48 31.80
C LEU A 25 28.73 7.77 31.67
N VAL A 26 29.10 8.75 30.85
CA VAL A 26 30.50 9.15 30.66
C VAL A 26 31.10 9.73 31.95
N LEU A 27 30.35 10.57 32.67
CA LEU A 27 30.77 11.15 33.95
C LEU A 27 30.89 10.10 35.06
N THR A 28 29.93 9.17 35.15
CA THR A 28 30.00 8.04 36.08
C THR A 28 31.18 7.14 35.74
N GLY A 29 31.40 6.85 34.46
CA GLY A 29 32.59 6.15 34.00
C GLY A 29 33.86 6.85 34.45
N ASN A 30 33.99 8.15 34.19
CA ASN A 30 35.15 8.95 34.61
C ASN A 30 35.39 8.85 36.12
N TYR A 31 34.34 8.96 36.95
CA TYR A 31 34.46 8.79 38.40
C TYR A 31 35.04 7.42 38.78
N VAL A 32 34.54 6.33 38.18
CA VAL A 32 35.03 4.96 38.42
C VAL A 32 36.44 4.75 37.87
N GLY A 33 36.79 5.37 36.75
CA GLY A 33 38.11 5.26 36.14
C GLY A 33 39.25 5.73 37.03
N LYS A 34 38.96 6.61 38.01
CA LYS A 34 39.93 7.14 38.97
C LYS A 34 40.61 6.06 39.81
N PHE A 35 39.99 4.90 40.00
CA PHE A 35 40.52 3.81 40.83
C PHE A 35 41.66 3.01 40.15
N ASN A 36 41.66 2.89 38.81
CA ASN A 36 42.72 2.19 38.06
C ASN A 36 42.77 2.66 36.59
N SER A 37 43.71 3.54 36.26
CA SER A 37 43.84 4.16 34.94
C SER A 37 44.16 3.17 33.82
N ASP A 38 45.08 2.24 34.07
CA ASP A 38 45.61 1.34 33.04
C ASP A 38 44.58 0.28 32.66
N LEU A 39 43.89 -0.27 33.66
CA LEU A 39 42.77 -1.19 33.42
C LEU A 39 41.64 -0.49 32.67
N SER A 40 41.30 0.74 33.06
CA SER A 40 40.25 1.55 32.42
C SER A 40 40.55 1.84 30.95
N PHE A 41 41.81 2.17 30.64
CA PHE A 41 42.25 2.40 29.27
C PHE A 41 42.20 1.13 28.41
N ARG A 42 42.69 -0.01 28.94
CA ARG A 42 42.65 -1.30 28.23
C ARG A 42 41.22 -1.74 27.93
N LEU A 43 40.34 -1.69 28.93
CA LEU A 43 38.92 -2.03 28.75
C LEU A 43 38.23 -1.13 27.73
N SER A 44 38.53 0.17 27.75
CA SER A 44 38.03 1.12 26.74
C SER A 44 38.45 0.74 25.33
N LEU A 45 39.73 0.42 25.14
CA LEU A 45 40.26 0.03 23.84
C LEU A 45 39.65 -1.29 23.35
N GLU A 46 39.60 -2.32 24.21
CA GLU A 46 39.05 -3.64 23.86
C GLU A 46 37.56 -3.58 23.49
N ILE A 47 36.74 -2.92 24.31
CA ILE A 47 35.28 -2.85 24.08
C ILE A 47 34.95 -1.99 22.86
N ASN A 48 35.59 -0.84 22.68
CA ASN A 48 35.37 -0.02 21.49
C ASN A 48 35.89 -0.73 20.22
N PHE A 49 37.02 -1.45 20.30
CA PHE A 49 37.51 -2.25 19.19
C PHE A 49 36.50 -3.34 18.78
N VAL A 50 35.98 -4.11 19.75
CA VAL A 50 34.94 -5.12 19.49
C VAL A 50 33.70 -4.48 18.88
N LEU A 51 33.23 -3.34 19.41
CA LEU A 51 32.08 -2.62 18.88
C LEU A 51 32.30 -2.23 17.41
N TYR A 52 33.41 -1.57 17.09
CA TYR A 52 33.68 -1.10 15.72
C TYR A 52 33.88 -2.26 14.74
N VAL A 53 34.57 -3.32 15.15
CA VAL A 53 34.69 -4.55 14.34
C VAL A 53 33.31 -5.13 14.05
N LEU A 54 32.43 -5.23 15.07
CA LEU A 54 31.06 -5.70 14.88
C LEU A 54 30.24 -4.80 13.97
N LEU A 55 30.33 -3.47 14.07
CA LEU A 55 29.62 -2.55 13.18
C LEU A 55 30.05 -2.72 11.71
N ILE A 56 31.36 -2.89 11.48
CA ILE A 56 31.93 -3.12 10.15
C ILE A 56 31.46 -4.48 9.60
N LEU A 57 31.58 -5.54 10.40
CA LEU A 57 31.11 -6.88 10.02
C LEU A 57 29.62 -6.88 9.74
N ASN A 58 28.81 -6.26 10.59
CA ASN A 58 27.37 -6.13 10.41
C ASN A 58 27.05 -5.42 9.11
N TYR A 59 27.75 -4.33 8.78
CA TYR A 59 27.56 -3.63 7.51
C TYR A 59 27.85 -4.54 6.31
N PHE A 60 28.97 -5.26 6.31
CA PHE A 60 29.33 -6.15 5.20
C PHE A 60 28.41 -7.37 5.08
N ILE A 61 28.05 -8.00 6.20
CA ILE A 61 27.12 -9.13 6.21
C ILE A 61 25.73 -8.67 5.78
N SER A 62 25.23 -7.56 6.34
CA SER A 62 23.97 -6.94 5.92
C SER A 62 24.00 -6.68 4.44
N ARG A 63 25.03 -6.01 3.92
CA ARG A 63 25.14 -5.70 2.49
C ARG A 63 25.18 -6.97 1.64
N LYS A 64 25.85 -8.04 2.07
CA LYS A 64 25.86 -9.32 1.36
C LYS A 64 24.47 -9.96 1.33
N ILE A 65 23.76 -9.96 2.47
CA ILE A 65 22.40 -10.48 2.58
C ILE A 65 21.45 -9.62 1.74
N THR A 66 21.44 -8.31 1.90
CA THR A 66 20.55 -7.41 1.16
C THR A 66 20.86 -7.48 -0.33
N LYS A 67 22.13 -7.51 -0.77
CA LYS A 67 22.46 -7.68 -2.21
C LYS A 67 21.91 -8.97 -2.82
N LYS A 68 21.77 -10.06 -2.03
CA LYS A 68 21.14 -11.30 -2.50
C LYS A 68 19.67 -11.09 -2.90
N TYR A 69 19.03 -10.05 -2.34
CA TYR A 69 17.60 -9.75 -2.47
C TYR A 69 17.33 -8.44 -3.26
N ASP A 70 18.17 -7.41 -3.13
CA ASP A 70 18.04 -6.07 -3.75
C ASP A 70 18.55 -6.02 -5.20
N ILE A 71 19.28 -7.04 -5.68
CA ILE A 71 19.93 -7.02 -7.01
C ILE A 71 19.67 -8.34 -7.70
N LYS A 72 18.45 -8.50 -8.17
CA LYS A 72 18.06 -9.58 -9.06
C LYS A 72 17.27 -8.97 -10.20
N LYS A 73 17.59 -9.35 -11.44
CA LYS A 73 16.60 -9.23 -12.52
C LYS A 73 15.33 -9.93 -12.06
N SER A 74 14.18 -9.47 -12.53
CA SER A 74 12.88 -10.01 -12.09
C SER A 74 12.79 -11.53 -12.25
N GLU A 75 13.44 -12.10 -13.27
CA GLU A 75 13.55 -13.56 -13.48
C GLU A 75 14.29 -14.28 -12.35
N GLU A 76 15.44 -13.76 -11.92
CA GLU A 76 16.20 -14.39 -10.84
C GLU A 76 15.45 -14.33 -9.50
N TYR A 77 14.65 -13.29 -9.29
CA TYR A 77 13.83 -13.17 -8.09
C TYR A 77 12.66 -14.17 -8.14
N LEU A 78 12.05 -14.32 -9.31
CA LEU A 78 11.03 -15.34 -9.56
C LEU A 78 11.55 -16.75 -9.27
N ASP A 79 12.72 -17.11 -9.83
CA ASP A 79 13.37 -18.41 -9.59
C ASP A 79 13.63 -18.66 -8.10
N PHE A 80 14.07 -17.62 -7.39
CA PHE A 80 14.28 -17.67 -5.95
C PHE A 80 12.97 -17.96 -5.20
N MET A 81 11.87 -17.27 -5.55
CA MET A 81 10.56 -17.51 -4.94
C MET A 81 10.02 -18.91 -5.25
N LEU A 82 10.18 -19.40 -6.49
CA LEU A 82 9.77 -20.76 -6.89
C LEU A 82 10.54 -21.82 -6.10
N LYS A 83 11.87 -21.65 -5.97
CA LYS A 83 12.68 -22.51 -5.12
C LYS A 83 12.19 -22.50 -3.68
N LYS A 84 11.93 -21.31 -3.12
CA LYS A 84 11.42 -21.18 -1.74
C LYS A 84 10.07 -21.84 -1.55
N LYS A 85 9.15 -21.70 -2.51
CA LYS A 85 7.86 -22.41 -2.50
C LYS A 85 8.04 -23.92 -2.40
N SER A 86 9.01 -24.50 -3.13
CA SER A 86 9.30 -25.94 -3.05
C SER A 86 9.91 -26.39 -1.72
N GLU A 87 10.52 -25.49 -0.95
CA GLU A 87 11.09 -25.76 0.38
C GLU A 87 10.05 -25.68 1.51
N VAL A 88 8.90 -25.03 1.27
CA VAL A 88 7.82 -24.86 2.25
C VAL A 88 6.90 -26.07 2.21
N THR A 89 7.09 -27.01 3.14
CA THR A 89 6.28 -28.24 3.23
C THR A 89 5.52 -28.38 4.54
N ASP A 90 5.94 -27.67 5.60
CA ASP A 90 5.33 -27.72 6.93
C ASP A 90 5.18 -26.32 7.54
N LEU A 91 3.92 -25.92 7.76
CA LEU A 91 3.53 -24.68 8.43
C LEU A 91 4.18 -24.52 9.81
N LYS A 92 4.22 -25.57 10.63
CA LYS A 92 4.77 -25.51 11.99
C LYS A 92 6.27 -25.26 11.96
N GLU A 93 6.97 -25.89 11.02
CA GLU A 93 8.40 -25.70 10.85
C GLU A 93 8.74 -24.27 10.42
N VAL A 94 8.06 -23.75 9.40
CA VAL A 94 8.22 -22.37 8.92
C VAL A 94 7.97 -21.39 10.06
N ARG A 95 6.84 -21.52 10.77
CA ARG A 95 6.50 -20.66 11.91
C ARG A 95 7.58 -20.66 12.98
N ARG A 96 8.12 -21.83 13.32
CA ARG A 96 9.21 -21.98 14.30
C ARG A 96 10.50 -21.30 13.82
N LYS A 97 10.90 -21.49 12.56
CA LYS A 97 12.09 -20.85 11.96
C LYS A 97 11.95 -19.34 11.96
N THR A 98 10.80 -18.81 11.53
CA THR A 98 10.50 -17.37 11.49
C THR A 98 10.55 -16.76 12.90
N LEU A 99 9.85 -17.35 13.88
CA LEU A 99 9.88 -16.85 15.26
C LEU A 99 11.28 -16.91 15.88
N LYS A 100 12.06 -17.96 15.57
CA LYS A 100 13.47 -18.04 16.00
C LYS A 100 14.27 -16.90 15.40
N LEU A 101 14.11 -16.60 14.11
CA LEU A 101 14.81 -15.50 13.46
C LEU A 101 14.43 -14.15 14.09
N TYR A 102 13.13 -13.88 14.31
CA TYR A 102 12.68 -12.68 15.03
C TYR A 102 13.32 -12.54 16.43
N ARG A 103 13.36 -13.63 17.20
CA ARG A 103 13.98 -13.67 18.54
C ARG A 103 15.47 -13.39 18.50
N VAL A 104 16.20 -14.06 17.60
CA VAL A 104 17.65 -13.89 17.47
C VAL A 104 17.98 -12.48 17.01
N THR A 105 17.27 -11.94 16.01
CA THR A 105 17.43 -10.56 15.55
C THR A 105 17.17 -9.57 16.69
N TYR A 106 16.09 -9.74 17.45
CA TYR A 106 15.77 -8.87 18.59
C TYR A 106 16.85 -8.94 19.68
N PHE A 107 17.24 -10.15 20.10
CA PHE A 107 18.27 -10.33 21.12
C PHE A 107 19.61 -9.76 20.68
N TYR A 108 20.03 -10.00 19.44
CA TYR A 108 21.25 -9.45 18.86
C TYR A 108 21.23 -7.92 18.88
N THR A 109 20.12 -7.30 18.49
CA THR A 109 19.95 -5.84 18.54
C THR A 109 20.09 -5.32 19.97
N ILE A 110 19.49 -5.98 20.96
CA ILE A 110 19.64 -5.59 22.38
C ILE A 110 21.10 -5.71 22.83
N CYS A 111 21.79 -6.80 22.47
CA CYS A 111 23.23 -6.95 22.77
C CYS A 111 24.07 -5.82 22.17
N MET A 112 23.79 -5.42 20.93
CA MET A 112 24.48 -4.29 20.30
C MET A 112 24.21 -2.97 21.04
N LEU A 113 22.97 -2.71 21.45
CA LEU A 113 22.64 -1.51 22.23
C LEU A 113 23.32 -1.50 23.61
N VAL A 114 23.39 -2.64 24.29
CA VAL A 114 24.13 -2.79 25.55
C VAL A 114 25.62 -2.54 25.31
N LEU A 115 26.19 -3.04 24.22
CA LEU A 115 27.59 -2.81 23.86
C LEU A 115 27.88 -1.33 23.62
N PHE A 116 26.96 -0.58 23.02
CA PHE A 116 27.07 0.88 22.88
C PHE A 116 27.08 1.60 24.24
N ILE A 117 26.20 1.20 25.16
CA ILE A 117 26.15 1.75 26.52
C ILE A 117 27.46 1.46 27.26
N LEU A 118 27.96 0.22 27.18
CA LEU A 118 29.22 -0.18 27.77
C LEU A 118 30.39 0.61 27.18
N ALA A 119 30.46 0.75 25.86
CA ALA A 119 31.49 1.53 25.18
C ALA A 119 31.52 2.99 25.63
N ALA A 120 30.36 3.64 25.77
CA ALA A 120 30.28 5.01 26.29
C ALA A 120 30.78 5.12 27.74
N PHE A 121 30.40 4.16 28.59
CA PHE A 121 30.83 4.11 29.98
C PHE A 121 32.34 3.92 30.13
N VAL A 122 32.93 2.93 29.45
CA VAL A 122 34.38 2.66 29.55
C VAL A 122 35.23 3.74 28.87
N SER A 123 34.72 4.37 27.81
CA SER A 123 35.34 5.58 27.25
C SER A 123 35.40 6.69 28.30
N GLY A 124 34.34 6.86 29.10
CA GLY A 124 34.35 7.75 30.26
C GLY A 124 35.42 7.39 31.29
N MET A 125 35.54 6.10 31.67
CA MET A 125 36.57 5.63 32.60
C MET A 125 37.98 5.97 32.13
N SER A 126 38.26 5.81 30.84
CA SER A 126 39.57 6.08 30.26
C SER A 126 39.99 7.57 30.25
N LEU A 127 39.09 8.50 30.57
CA LEU A 127 39.37 9.94 30.66
C LEU A 127 39.80 10.40 32.06
N ALA A 128 39.71 9.54 33.08
CA ALA A 128 39.79 9.94 34.48
C ALA A 128 41.19 10.40 34.96
N ASN A 129 42.26 9.91 34.31
CA ASN A 129 43.59 9.84 34.94
C ASN A 129 44.77 10.19 34.02
N PHE A 130 44.54 10.63 32.78
CA PHE A 130 45.62 10.96 31.86
C PHE A 130 45.80 12.47 31.74
N PRO A 131 47.04 13.00 31.74
CA PRO A 131 47.30 14.39 31.38
C PRO A 131 46.70 14.72 30.01
N ASP A 132 46.13 15.92 29.84
CA ASP A 132 45.47 16.36 28.60
C ASP A 132 46.37 16.23 27.35
N SER A 133 47.69 16.16 27.53
CA SER A 133 48.68 16.04 26.45
C SER A 133 49.11 14.61 26.08
N SER A 134 48.77 13.59 26.87
CA SER A 134 49.22 12.21 26.63
C SER A 134 48.61 11.59 25.35
N LEU A 135 49.29 10.60 24.76
CA LEU A 135 48.75 9.89 23.60
C LEU A 135 47.47 9.10 23.98
N GLN A 136 47.45 8.54 25.19
CA GLN A 136 46.33 7.77 25.73
C GLN A 136 45.08 8.64 25.90
N SER A 137 45.20 9.85 26.47
CA SER A 137 44.06 10.78 26.58
C SER A 137 43.51 11.17 25.21
N LYS A 138 44.37 11.45 24.22
CA LYS A 138 43.94 11.75 22.84
C LYS A 138 43.17 10.59 22.21
N ILE A 139 43.64 9.35 22.37
CA ILE A 139 42.94 8.15 21.89
C ILE A 139 41.58 8.00 22.58
N SER A 140 41.53 8.12 23.90
CA SER A 140 40.28 8.04 24.68
C SER A 140 39.25 9.09 24.25
N ILE A 141 39.69 10.32 23.98
CA ILE A 141 38.83 11.40 23.47
C ILE A 141 38.29 11.06 22.08
N ILE A 142 39.13 10.55 21.17
CA ILE A 142 38.69 10.13 19.82
C ILE A 142 37.65 9.01 19.91
N LEU A 143 37.90 7.98 20.73
CA LEU A 143 36.96 6.87 20.95
C LEU A 143 35.63 7.38 21.54
N LEU A 144 35.68 8.31 22.50
CA LEU A 144 34.48 8.91 23.05
C LEU A 144 33.70 9.68 21.98
N ILE A 145 34.37 10.54 21.18
CA ILE A 145 33.72 11.33 20.13
C ILE A 145 33.07 10.41 19.09
N LEU A 146 33.77 9.36 18.64
CA LEU A 146 33.23 8.40 17.68
C LEU A 146 32.00 7.67 18.26
N THR A 147 32.08 7.20 19.50
CA THR A 147 30.96 6.52 20.16
C THR A 147 29.77 7.45 20.39
N LEU A 148 30.00 8.73 20.73
CA LEU A 148 28.95 9.74 20.84
C LEU A 148 28.32 10.08 19.48
N LEU A 149 29.11 10.22 18.41
CA LEU A 149 28.60 10.49 17.06
C LEU A 149 27.73 9.34 16.55
N ILE A 150 28.18 8.09 16.71
CA ILE A 150 27.39 6.92 16.29
C ILE A 150 26.11 6.83 17.13
N THR A 151 26.23 7.03 18.44
CA THR A 151 25.08 7.09 19.34
C THR A 151 24.09 8.16 18.93
N LEU A 152 24.55 9.36 18.58
CA LEU A 152 23.70 10.48 18.14
C LEU A 152 22.94 10.12 16.85
N ILE A 153 23.62 9.50 15.88
CA ILE A 153 23.00 9.02 14.63
C ILE A 153 21.90 7.98 14.93
N LEU A 154 22.15 7.07 15.87
CA LEU A 154 21.16 6.09 16.33
C LEU A 154 19.98 6.73 17.08
N SER A 155 20.29 7.72 17.91
CA SER A 155 19.37 8.42 18.81
C SER A 155 18.37 9.31 18.06
N ILE A 156 18.85 10.09 17.08
CA ILE A 156 18.00 10.96 16.24
C ILE A 156 16.85 10.15 15.64
N ASN A 157 17.12 8.93 15.21
CA ASN A 157 16.12 8.05 14.64
C ASN A 157 15.15 7.48 15.68
N LEU A 158 15.59 7.10 16.88
CA LEU A 158 14.73 6.64 17.99
C LEU A 158 13.65 7.68 18.37
N ILE A 159 13.99 8.98 18.29
CA ILE A 159 13.08 10.09 18.63
C ILE A 159 11.98 10.28 17.60
N TYR A 160 12.22 9.96 16.33
CA TYR A 160 11.18 9.96 15.30
C TYR A 160 10.10 8.89 15.56
N PHE A 161 10.43 7.82 16.30
CA PHE A 161 9.54 6.69 16.61
C PHE A 161 8.90 6.74 18.00
N LEU A 162 9.29 7.66 18.88
CA LEU A 162 8.57 7.98 20.12
C LEU A 162 7.27 8.77 19.82
N GLN A 163 6.54 8.37 18.79
CA GLN A 163 5.20 8.87 18.56
C GLN A 163 4.34 8.49 19.77
N PRO A 164 3.46 9.39 20.24
CA PRO A 164 2.43 8.99 21.17
C PRO A 164 1.72 7.77 20.58
N LYS A 165 1.47 6.75 21.41
CA LYS A 165 0.57 5.65 21.04
C LYS A 165 -0.63 6.28 20.34
N GLU A 166 -0.99 5.74 19.19
CA GLU A 166 -2.27 6.08 18.55
C GLU A 166 -3.32 6.16 19.65
N LYS A 167 -4.14 7.22 19.57
CA LYS A 167 -5.23 7.39 20.52
C LYS A 167 -5.93 6.03 20.65
N PRO A 168 -6.32 5.61 21.87
CA PRO A 168 -7.20 4.47 21.98
C PRO A 168 -8.33 4.68 20.97
N LEU A 169 -8.57 3.66 20.14
CA LEU A 169 -9.69 3.67 19.20
C LEU A 169 -10.91 4.20 19.96
N PRO A 170 -11.71 5.08 19.33
CA PRO A 170 -12.89 5.66 19.98
C PRO A 170 -13.71 4.56 20.66
N PRO A 171 -14.41 4.87 21.77
CA PRO A 171 -15.17 3.86 22.54
C PRO A 171 -15.99 3.01 21.58
N TYR A 172 -15.70 1.70 21.60
CA TYR A 172 -16.15 0.79 20.57
C TYR A 172 -17.68 0.64 20.61
N GLU A 173 -18.27 0.71 19.42
CA GLU A 173 -19.69 0.52 19.21
C GLU A 173 -20.06 -0.94 19.40
N ARG A 174 -21.22 -1.19 20.05
CA ARG A 174 -21.79 -2.53 20.15
C ARG A 174 -22.74 -2.79 18.99
N TYR A 175 -22.62 -3.98 18.42
CA TYR A 175 -23.49 -4.51 17.36
C TYR A 175 -24.20 -5.74 17.93
N SER A 176 -25.42 -5.57 18.43
CA SER A 176 -26.06 -6.56 19.32
C SER A 176 -26.37 -7.89 18.63
N ASP A 177 -26.86 -7.84 17.39
CA ASP A 177 -27.32 -9.02 16.66
C ASP A 177 -26.11 -9.81 16.13
N VAL A 178 -25.10 -9.09 15.63
CA VAL A 178 -23.83 -9.68 15.21
C VAL A 178 -23.09 -10.27 16.41
N GLU A 179 -23.03 -9.56 17.55
CA GLU A 179 -22.43 -10.08 18.78
C GLU A 179 -23.17 -11.32 19.29
N ALA A 180 -24.50 -11.37 19.18
CA ALA A 180 -25.30 -12.53 19.58
C ALA A 180 -24.96 -13.76 18.72
N LEU A 181 -24.86 -13.62 17.39
CA LEU A 181 -24.43 -14.71 16.52
C LEU A 181 -23.02 -15.17 16.85
N ILE A 182 -22.06 -14.26 17.02
CA ILE A 182 -20.68 -14.62 17.38
C ILE A 182 -20.64 -15.35 18.73
N ALA A 183 -21.35 -14.86 19.74
CA ALA A 183 -21.43 -15.50 21.05
C ALA A 183 -21.99 -16.93 20.98
N GLU A 184 -23.00 -17.15 20.12
CA GLU A 184 -23.55 -18.47 19.84
C GLU A 184 -22.45 -19.42 19.33
N VAL A 185 -21.71 -19.02 18.28
CA VAL A 185 -20.65 -19.87 17.70
C VAL A 185 -19.50 -20.12 18.69
N LEU A 186 -19.08 -19.09 19.44
CA LEU A 186 -18.03 -19.26 20.46
C LEU A 186 -18.47 -20.23 21.56
N LYS A 187 -19.74 -20.17 21.99
CA LYS A 187 -20.30 -21.09 22.99
C LYS A 187 -20.30 -22.53 22.47
N GLU A 188 -20.71 -22.75 21.23
CA GLU A 188 -20.69 -24.09 20.60
C GLU A 188 -19.27 -24.68 20.50
N GLU A 189 -18.27 -23.82 20.31
CA GLU A 189 -16.87 -24.22 20.26
C GLU A 189 -16.19 -24.27 21.64
N ASN A 190 -16.94 -24.08 22.73
CA ASN A 190 -16.44 -24.03 24.10
C ASN A 190 -15.29 -23.01 24.27
N ILE A 191 -15.40 -21.85 23.62
CA ILE A 191 -14.41 -20.77 23.69
C ILE A 191 -14.90 -19.73 24.69
N ASP A 192 -14.28 -19.74 25.88
CA ASP A 192 -14.48 -18.71 26.91
C ASP A 192 -13.45 -17.58 26.75
N MET A 193 -13.69 -16.71 25.75
CA MET A 193 -12.89 -15.51 25.53
C MET A 193 -13.77 -14.28 25.36
N LYS A 194 -13.29 -13.14 25.88
CA LYS A 194 -13.86 -11.85 25.52
C LYS A 194 -13.68 -11.62 24.03
N PHE A 195 -14.72 -11.12 23.37
CA PHE A 195 -14.67 -10.79 21.95
C PHE A 195 -15.23 -9.39 21.67
N GLN A 196 -15.03 -8.94 20.43
CA GLN A 196 -15.58 -7.71 19.87
C GLN A 196 -16.02 -7.99 18.44
N ALA A 197 -17.25 -7.60 18.12
CA ALA A 197 -17.71 -7.57 16.74
C ALA A 197 -17.33 -6.25 16.08
N GLU A 198 -16.95 -6.30 14.80
CA GLU A 198 -16.78 -5.15 13.94
C GLU A 198 -17.50 -5.42 12.61
N ILE A 199 -18.10 -4.37 12.03
CA ILE A 199 -18.70 -4.43 10.69
C ILE A 199 -17.78 -3.68 9.72
N THR A 200 -17.61 -4.19 8.50
CA THR A 200 -16.74 -3.60 7.47
C THR A 200 -17.43 -3.55 6.10
N PHE A 201 -16.84 -2.83 5.15
CA PHE A 201 -17.32 -2.74 3.75
C PHE A 201 -16.91 -3.94 2.88
N SER A 202 -16.15 -4.92 3.36
CA SER A 202 -15.67 -6.04 2.53
C SER A 202 -16.72 -7.13 2.34
N GLY A 203 -16.53 -8.00 1.34
CA GLY A 203 -17.27 -9.26 1.19
C GLY A 203 -16.64 -10.42 1.96
N ASN A 204 -15.94 -10.14 3.08
CA ASN A 204 -15.16 -11.12 3.82
C ASN A 204 -15.42 -11.07 5.34
N CYS A 205 -14.96 -12.10 6.06
CA CYS A 205 -14.86 -12.13 7.52
C CYS A 205 -13.40 -12.27 7.93
N SER A 206 -13.04 -11.83 9.12
CA SER A 206 -11.69 -12.05 9.65
C SER A 206 -11.68 -12.14 11.18
N ILE A 207 -10.73 -12.89 11.72
CA ILE A 207 -10.44 -12.94 13.15
C ILE A 207 -9.04 -12.44 13.50
N ALA A 208 -8.92 -11.72 14.62
CA ALA A 208 -7.64 -11.35 15.21
C ALA A 208 -7.64 -11.53 16.73
N GLU A 209 -6.46 -11.80 17.31
CA GLU A 209 -6.29 -11.91 18.77
C GLU A 209 -5.42 -10.76 19.28
N HIS A 210 -5.97 -9.86 20.10
CA HIS A 210 -5.20 -8.78 20.73
C HIS A 210 -5.58 -8.60 22.20
N ASN A 211 -4.58 -8.46 23.08
CA ASN A 211 -4.76 -8.30 24.53
C ASN A 211 -5.73 -9.32 25.18
N LYS A 212 -5.64 -10.60 24.78
CA LYS A 212 -6.53 -11.68 25.24
C LYS A 212 -8.01 -11.45 24.91
N LYS A 213 -8.29 -10.70 23.85
CA LYS A 213 -9.62 -10.46 23.28
C LYS A 213 -9.61 -10.88 21.82
N LEU A 214 -10.70 -11.48 21.36
CA LEU A 214 -10.95 -11.75 19.95
C LEU A 214 -11.59 -10.53 19.30
N TYR A 215 -11.14 -10.20 18.09
CA TYR A 215 -11.72 -9.17 17.25
C TYR A 215 -12.20 -9.87 15.99
N ILE A 216 -13.50 -9.80 15.72
CA ILE A 216 -14.13 -10.50 14.61
C ILE A 216 -14.82 -9.47 13.75
N ALA A 217 -14.29 -9.27 12.54
CA ALA A 217 -14.82 -8.31 11.58
C ALA A 217 -15.64 -9.04 10.52
N THR A 218 -16.87 -8.59 10.26
CA THR A 218 -17.76 -9.18 9.26
C THR A 218 -18.24 -8.12 8.28
N GLY A 219 -18.18 -8.42 6.98
CA GLY A 219 -18.69 -7.57 5.91
C GLY A 219 -20.19 -7.30 6.01
N PHE A 220 -20.64 -6.04 5.91
CA PHE A 220 -22.07 -5.71 5.93
C PHE A 220 -22.82 -6.34 4.75
N VAL A 221 -22.17 -6.46 3.58
CA VAL A 221 -22.76 -7.11 2.41
C VAL A 221 -23.04 -8.59 2.68
N LEU A 222 -22.22 -9.26 3.49
CA LEU A 222 -22.48 -10.64 3.92
C LEU A 222 -23.67 -10.69 4.90
N LEU A 223 -23.69 -9.77 5.86
CA LEU A 223 -24.77 -9.63 6.85
C LEU A 223 -26.12 -9.27 6.23
N LYS A 224 -26.17 -8.67 5.04
CA LYS A 224 -27.43 -8.39 4.34
C LYS A 224 -27.85 -9.46 3.34
N ASN A 225 -26.89 -10.22 2.77
CA ASN A 225 -27.15 -11.04 1.58
C ASN A 225 -26.97 -12.56 1.76
N LEU A 226 -26.37 -13.00 2.86
CA LEU A 226 -26.25 -14.43 3.18
C LEU A 226 -27.38 -14.88 4.11
N THR A 227 -27.47 -16.17 4.38
CA THR A 227 -28.31 -16.70 5.46
C THR A 227 -27.52 -16.74 6.77
N ARG A 228 -28.22 -16.79 7.92
CA ARG A 228 -27.58 -16.99 9.23
C ARG A 228 -26.70 -18.25 9.28
N SER A 229 -27.10 -19.34 8.62
CA SER A 229 -26.30 -20.59 8.57
C SER A 229 -25.02 -20.44 7.73
N GLU A 230 -25.11 -19.73 6.61
CA GLU A 230 -23.94 -19.37 5.78
C GLU A 230 -22.94 -18.50 6.55
N ILE A 231 -23.40 -17.45 7.24
CA ILE A 231 -22.50 -16.61 8.07
C ILE A 231 -21.87 -17.44 9.19
N LYS A 232 -22.65 -18.29 9.86
CA LYS A 232 -22.14 -19.19 10.90
C LYS A 232 -21.06 -20.14 10.37
N SER A 233 -21.20 -20.63 9.14
CA SER A 233 -20.19 -21.47 8.48
C SER A 233 -18.87 -20.72 8.24
N ILE A 234 -18.93 -19.44 7.84
CA ILE A 234 -17.75 -18.57 7.72
C ILE A 234 -17.12 -18.34 9.10
N LEU A 235 -17.91 -18.10 10.14
CA LEU A 235 -17.40 -17.93 11.50
C LEU A 235 -16.67 -19.18 12.02
N TYR A 236 -17.10 -20.39 11.66
CA TYR A 236 -16.33 -21.59 12.00
C TYR A 236 -14.96 -21.62 11.33
N HIS A 237 -14.84 -21.18 10.07
CA HIS A 237 -13.55 -21.04 9.37
C HIS A 237 -12.64 -20.08 10.13
N GLU A 238 -13.14 -18.89 10.46
CA GLU A 238 -12.37 -17.91 11.21
C GLU A 238 -11.97 -18.41 12.61
N ILE A 239 -12.90 -19.05 13.34
CA ILE A 239 -12.61 -19.65 14.64
C ILE A 239 -11.54 -20.76 14.53
N ALA A 240 -11.48 -21.47 13.40
CA ALA A 240 -10.42 -22.45 13.16
C ALA A 240 -9.03 -21.81 13.19
N HIS A 241 -8.85 -20.62 12.61
CA HIS A 241 -7.58 -19.90 12.70
C HIS A 241 -7.17 -19.60 14.15
N PHE A 242 -8.13 -19.27 15.01
CA PHE A 242 -7.87 -19.13 16.44
C PHE A 242 -7.49 -20.48 17.10
N LYS A 243 -8.26 -21.55 16.87
CA LYS A 243 -8.00 -22.88 17.44
C LYS A 243 -6.66 -23.48 16.98
N ASN A 244 -6.28 -23.21 15.73
CA ASN A 244 -5.00 -23.62 15.12
C ASN A 244 -3.81 -22.75 15.58
N LYS A 245 -4.06 -21.73 16.41
CA LYS A 245 -3.07 -20.77 16.95
C LYS A 245 -2.43 -19.90 15.87
N ASP A 246 -3.12 -19.68 14.75
CA ASP A 246 -2.67 -18.81 13.66
C ASP A 246 -2.66 -17.36 14.13
N THR A 247 -3.76 -16.90 14.74
CA THR A 247 -3.88 -15.56 15.32
C THR A 247 -2.82 -15.31 16.40
N ASN A 248 -2.55 -16.30 17.25
CA ASN A 248 -1.52 -16.21 18.29
C ASN A 248 -0.10 -16.07 17.72
N TYR A 249 0.19 -16.81 16.63
CA TYR A 249 1.45 -16.71 15.91
C TYR A 249 1.63 -15.32 15.30
N THR A 250 0.61 -14.83 14.59
CA THR A 250 0.58 -13.49 13.98
C THR A 250 0.79 -12.40 15.04
N THR A 251 0.11 -12.50 16.18
CA THR A 251 0.28 -11.56 17.31
C THR A 251 1.70 -11.60 17.90
N LYS A 252 2.38 -12.76 17.91
CA LYS A 252 3.79 -12.83 18.32
C LYS A 252 4.70 -12.13 17.32
N ILE A 253 4.50 -12.35 16.02
CA ILE A 253 5.27 -11.67 14.97
C ILE A 253 5.10 -10.16 15.07
N TYR A 254 3.86 -9.65 15.11
CA TYR A 254 3.62 -8.21 15.21
C TYR A 254 4.26 -7.60 16.46
N LYS A 255 4.24 -8.30 17.60
CA LYS A 255 4.95 -7.86 18.81
C LYS A 255 6.47 -7.77 18.62
N TYR A 256 7.09 -8.73 17.93
CA TYR A 256 8.53 -8.66 17.65
C TYR A 256 8.84 -7.59 16.61
N GLN A 257 8.05 -7.49 15.54
CA GLN A 257 8.19 -6.48 14.50
C GLN A 257 8.10 -5.07 15.10
N ALA A 258 7.05 -4.78 15.87
CA ALA A 258 6.89 -3.49 16.54
C ALA A 258 8.03 -3.16 17.51
N LYS A 259 8.61 -4.16 18.18
CA LYS A 259 9.80 -3.97 19.02
C LYS A 259 11.04 -3.68 18.18
N LEU A 260 11.24 -4.41 17.08
CA LEU A 260 12.38 -4.23 16.17
C LEU A 260 12.30 -2.87 15.48
N ASP A 261 11.15 -2.46 14.96
CA ASP A 261 11.00 -1.17 14.26
C ASP A 261 11.25 0.03 15.19
N ARG A 262 10.99 -0.11 16.49
CA ARG A 262 11.37 0.89 17.50
C ARG A 262 12.88 0.96 17.74
N LEU A 263 13.60 -0.14 17.59
CA LEU A 263 15.04 -0.24 17.90
C LEU A 263 15.93 -0.10 16.66
N LEU A 264 15.42 -0.47 15.49
CA LEU A 264 16.13 -0.56 14.22
C LEU A 264 15.48 0.38 13.21
N PRO A 265 15.88 1.66 13.16
CA PRO A 265 15.43 2.54 12.11
C PRO A 265 15.89 2.04 10.74
N LYS A 266 15.04 2.22 9.72
CA LYS A 266 15.24 1.73 8.34
C LYS A 266 16.59 2.10 7.72
N ASN A 267 17.23 3.17 8.17
CA ASN A 267 18.50 3.65 7.60
C ASN A 267 19.75 3.14 8.34
N VAL A 268 19.62 2.57 9.54
CA VAL A 268 20.78 2.19 10.38
C VAL A 268 20.78 0.71 10.77
N PHE A 269 19.72 -0.05 10.45
CA PHE A 269 19.64 -1.48 10.77
C PHE A 269 20.85 -2.29 10.24
N ARG A 270 21.42 -1.88 9.10
CA ARG A 270 22.56 -2.54 8.47
C ARG A 270 23.82 -2.56 9.36
N PHE A 271 23.93 -1.64 10.32
CA PHE A 271 25.02 -1.61 11.28
C PHE A 271 24.67 -2.34 12.59
N LEU A 272 23.40 -2.36 12.95
CA LEU A 272 22.93 -2.90 14.23
C LEU A 272 22.57 -4.37 14.21
N SER A 273 22.07 -4.91 13.09
CA SER A 273 21.69 -6.31 13.01
C SER A 273 21.65 -6.80 11.56
N PRO A 274 22.61 -7.64 11.13
CA PRO A 274 22.62 -8.16 9.77
C PRO A 274 21.48 -9.13 9.48
N LEU A 275 20.89 -9.72 10.53
CA LEU A 275 19.78 -10.65 10.41
C LEU A 275 18.45 -9.95 10.07
N TYR A 276 18.35 -8.64 10.28
CA TYR A 276 17.11 -7.90 9.97
C TYR A 276 16.82 -7.89 8.46
N GLY A 277 17.85 -7.78 7.60
CA GLY A 277 17.66 -7.91 6.15
C GLY A 277 17.18 -9.32 5.74
N LYS A 278 17.67 -10.37 6.41
CA LYS A 278 17.19 -11.75 6.19
C LYS A 278 15.73 -11.91 6.61
N LEU A 279 15.36 -11.30 7.73
CA LEU A 279 14.02 -11.30 8.26
C LEU A 279 13.02 -10.64 7.30
N GLN A 280 13.36 -9.47 6.74
CA GLN A 280 12.50 -8.77 5.79
C GLN A 280 12.30 -9.52 4.46
N ALA A 281 13.33 -10.20 3.95
CA ALA A 281 13.27 -10.83 2.63
C ALA A 281 12.85 -12.31 2.65
N GLU A 282 13.34 -13.10 3.61
CA GLU A 282 13.16 -14.55 3.61
C GLU A 282 12.02 -14.99 4.52
N ALA A 283 11.94 -14.45 5.73
CA ALA A 283 10.94 -14.91 6.69
C ALA A 283 9.52 -14.40 6.37
N VAL A 284 9.41 -13.20 5.78
CA VAL A 284 8.13 -12.68 5.27
C VAL A 284 7.63 -13.55 4.11
N LEU A 285 8.51 -13.83 3.13
CA LEU A 285 8.20 -14.69 1.98
C LEU A 285 7.80 -16.10 2.40
N GLU A 286 8.58 -16.76 3.26
CA GLU A 286 8.25 -18.12 3.73
C GLU A 286 6.92 -18.14 4.49
N ASN A 287 6.62 -17.08 5.25
CA ASN A 287 5.34 -16.97 5.94
C ASN A 287 4.17 -16.85 4.95
N GLU A 288 4.26 -15.97 3.95
CA GLU A 288 3.25 -15.81 2.90
C GLU A 288 3.00 -17.13 2.14
N LEU A 289 4.08 -17.80 1.73
CA LEU A 289 4.00 -19.09 1.02
C LEU A 289 3.40 -20.20 1.89
N SER A 290 3.48 -20.09 3.22
CA SER A 290 2.91 -21.08 4.14
C SER A 290 1.42 -20.86 4.45
N MET A 291 0.83 -19.72 4.09
CA MET A 291 -0.56 -19.37 4.44
C MET A 291 -1.58 -20.39 3.90
N ILE A 292 -1.32 -20.97 2.72
CA ILE A 292 -2.19 -21.97 2.11
C ILE A 292 -2.44 -23.18 3.02
N TYR A 293 -1.46 -23.55 3.84
CA TYR A 293 -1.61 -24.66 4.79
C TYR A 293 -2.49 -24.26 5.99
N ALA A 294 -2.43 -23.01 6.43
CA ALA A 294 -3.30 -22.51 7.51
C ALA A 294 -4.76 -22.46 7.04
N GLU A 295 -5.00 -21.95 5.83
CA GLU A 295 -6.31 -21.94 5.19
C GLU A 295 -6.88 -23.36 5.01
N ASN A 296 -6.07 -24.31 4.55
CA ASN A 296 -6.51 -25.69 4.39
C ASN A 296 -6.94 -26.33 5.73
N LEU A 297 -6.22 -26.05 6.82
CA LEU A 297 -6.59 -26.52 8.17
C LEU A 297 -7.88 -25.85 8.68
N ALA A 298 -8.15 -24.61 8.28
CA ALA A 298 -9.39 -23.93 8.59
C ALA A 298 -10.57 -24.52 7.80
N ASP A 299 -10.39 -24.78 6.51
CA ASP A 299 -11.36 -25.50 5.68
C ASP A 299 -11.66 -26.92 6.23
N ASP A 300 -10.63 -27.64 6.71
CA ASP A 300 -10.80 -28.97 7.32
C ASP A 300 -11.65 -28.91 8.60
N PHE A 301 -11.53 -27.82 9.35
CA PHE A 301 -12.35 -27.61 10.53
C PHE A 301 -13.83 -27.42 10.15
N VAL A 302 -14.12 -26.68 9.08
CA VAL A 302 -15.49 -26.55 8.55
C VAL A 302 -16.04 -27.91 8.10
N LEU A 303 -15.24 -28.74 7.44
CA LEU A 303 -15.60 -30.13 7.10
C LEU A 303 -16.03 -30.91 8.35
N SER A 304 -15.27 -30.79 9.45
CA SER A 304 -15.57 -31.47 10.72
C SER A 304 -16.87 -31.01 11.39
N LYS A 305 -17.40 -29.85 10.99
CA LYS A 305 -18.68 -29.30 11.48
C LYS A 305 -19.88 -29.67 10.62
N HIS A 306 -19.68 -30.45 9.56
CA HIS A 306 -20.73 -30.80 8.60
C HIS A 306 -21.41 -29.55 8.01
N LYS A 307 -20.62 -28.50 7.76
CA LYS A 307 -21.08 -27.20 7.21
C LYS A 307 -20.60 -26.97 5.77
N GLN A 308 -20.30 -28.05 5.04
CA GLN A 308 -19.68 -28.00 3.72
C GLN A 308 -20.51 -27.17 2.72
N LYS A 309 -21.82 -27.44 2.67
CA LYS A 309 -22.73 -26.79 1.74
C LYS A 309 -22.89 -25.31 2.03
N ASP A 310 -23.20 -24.96 3.28
CA ASP A 310 -23.34 -23.56 3.70
C ASP A 310 -22.05 -22.78 3.43
N TYR A 311 -20.88 -23.35 3.74
CA TYR A 311 -19.60 -22.67 3.57
C TYR A 311 -19.21 -22.46 2.12
N ILE A 312 -19.41 -23.46 1.25
CA ILE A 312 -19.07 -23.26 -0.17
C ILE A 312 -20.01 -22.28 -0.85
N GLN A 313 -21.32 -22.31 -0.52
CA GLN A 313 -22.27 -21.30 -1.00
C GLN A 313 -21.87 -19.90 -0.53
N ALA A 314 -21.59 -19.75 0.77
CA ALA A 314 -21.14 -18.50 1.36
C ALA A 314 -19.83 -18.00 0.74
N SER A 315 -18.89 -18.89 0.43
CA SER A 315 -17.60 -18.55 -0.19
C SER A 315 -17.76 -18.02 -1.63
N ILE A 316 -18.62 -18.65 -2.44
CA ILE A 316 -18.86 -18.22 -3.82
C ILE A 316 -19.65 -16.90 -3.83
N LYS A 317 -20.72 -16.82 -3.02
CA LYS A 317 -21.50 -15.58 -2.86
C LYS A 317 -20.62 -14.44 -2.34
N GLY A 318 -19.83 -14.71 -1.30
CA GLY A 318 -18.90 -13.77 -0.69
C GLY A 318 -17.88 -13.21 -1.69
N PHE A 319 -17.34 -14.06 -2.58
CA PHE A 319 -16.48 -13.60 -3.66
C PHE A 319 -17.16 -12.63 -4.62
N GLY A 320 -18.37 -12.96 -5.10
CA GLY A 320 -19.14 -12.07 -5.97
C GLY A 320 -19.50 -10.76 -5.26
N LEU A 321 -19.85 -10.83 -3.97
CA LEU A 321 -20.15 -9.68 -3.14
C LEU A 321 -18.92 -8.81 -2.89
N ASP A 322 -17.73 -9.37 -2.66
CA ASP A 322 -16.48 -8.63 -2.44
C ASP A 322 -16.06 -7.82 -3.67
N LEU A 323 -16.28 -8.38 -4.87
CA LEU A 323 -16.07 -7.66 -6.13
C LEU A 323 -17.01 -6.44 -6.29
N LEU A 324 -18.18 -6.49 -5.65
CA LEU A 324 -19.20 -5.44 -5.70
C LEU A 324 -19.19 -4.52 -4.48
N SER A 325 -18.49 -4.89 -3.40
CA SER A 325 -18.67 -4.22 -2.10
C SER A 325 -18.11 -2.80 -2.06
N ASN A 326 -17.27 -2.45 -3.04
CA ASN A 326 -16.74 -1.11 -3.25
C ASN A 326 -17.56 -0.28 -4.25
N TYR A 327 -18.61 -0.84 -4.86
CA TYR A 327 -19.48 -0.09 -5.76
C TYR A 327 -20.06 1.12 -5.03
N PHE A 328 -19.90 2.27 -5.66
CA PHE A 328 -20.43 3.52 -5.16
C PHE A 328 -21.73 3.82 -5.90
N PHE A 329 -22.78 4.19 -5.15
CA PHE A 329 -24.10 4.51 -5.68
C PHE A 329 -24.41 5.99 -5.39
N PRO A 330 -23.99 6.92 -6.28
CA PRO A 330 -24.01 8.35 -6.00
C PRO A 330 -25.38 8.90 -5.59
N ASP A 331 -26.46 8.37 -6.15
CA ASP A 331 -27.83 8.75 -5.85
C ASP A 331 -28.23 8.43 -4.40
N VAL A 332 -27.88 7.23 -3.90
CA VAL A 332 -28.13 6.85 -2.50
C VAL A 332 -27.34 7.73 -1.54
N PHE A 333 -26.08 8.02 -1.85
CA PHE A 333 -25.23 8.86 -1.00
C PHE A 333 -25.63 10.35 -1.03
N ASP A 334 -26.09 10.86 -2.17
CA ASP A 334 -26.67 12.20 -2.27
C ASP A 334 -27.95 12.34 -1.43
N GLU A 335 -28.83 11.33 -1.48
CA GLU A 335 -30.04 11.33 -0.65
C GLU A 335 -29.71 11.22 0.84
N ALA A 336 -28.74 10.38 1.22
CA ALA A 336 -28.25 10.31 2.61
C ALA A 336 -27.71 11.66 3.11
N ILE A 337 -27.11 12.48 2.23
CA ILE A 337 -26.72 13.87 2.57
C ILE A 337 -27.95 14.74 2.85
N LYS A 338 -28.99 14.65 2.03
CA LYS A 338 -30.23 15.42 2.23
C LYS A 338 -30.96 14.99 3.51
N GLU A 339 -30.95 13.71 3.83
CA GLU A 339 -31.53 13.13 5.04
C GLU A 339 -30.63 13.25 6.28
N ASN A 340 -29.39 13.73 6.13
CA ASN A 340 -28.37 13.84 7.18
C ASN A 340 -28.06 12.49 7.87
N GLY A 341 -28.03 11.41 7.09
CA GLY A 341 -27.77 10.05 7.55
C GLY A 341 -28.35 9.00 6.61
N PHE A 342 -28.01 7.73 6.85
CA PHE A 342 -28.68 6.61 6.23
C PHE A 342 -29.97 6.28 7.00
N THR A 343 -31.07 6.21 6.28
CA THR A 343 -32.34 5.62 6.74
C THR A 343 -32.41 4.13 6.36
N LYS A 344 -33.42 3.42 6.88
CA LYS A 344 -33.62 2.02 6.52
C LYS A 344 -33.93 1.89 5.03
N GLU A 345 -34.75 2.80 4.52
CA GLU A 345 -35.14 2.88 3.12
C GLU A 345 -33.92 3.04 2.20
N LEU A 346 -32.99 3.93 2.55
CA LEU A 346 -31.74 4.11 1.79
C LEU A 346 -30.80 2.91 1.88
N MET A 347 -30.74 2.23 3.03
CA MET A 347 -29.99 0.98 3.17
C MET A 347 -30.59 -0.15 2.32
N ASP A 348 -31.92 -0.27 2.28
CA ASP A 348 -32.61 -1.28 1.48
C ASP A 348 -32.47 -0.98 -0.03
N GLN A 349 -32.48 0.30 -0.42
CA GLN A 349 -32.18 0.73 -1.79
C GLN A 349 -30.74 0.40 -2.19
N LEU A 350 -29.76 0.69 -1.33
CA LEU A 350 -28.36 0.31 -1.52
C LEU A 350 -28.23 -1.21 -1.74
N ASN A 351 -28.90 -2.01 -0.90
CA ASN A 351 -28.86 -3.46 -1.02
C ASN A 351 -29.53 -3.95 -2.32
N THR A 352 -30.64 -3.33 -2.72
CA THR A 352 -31.34 -3.66 -3.98
C THR A 352 -30.45 -3.46 -5.20
N TYR A 353 -29.72 -2.34 -5.27
CA TYR A 353 -28.78 -2.10 -6.37
C TYR A 353 -27.63 -3.10 -6.39
N LEU A 354 -27.10 -3.44 -5.21
CA LEU A 354 -26.06 -4.44 -5.08
C LEU A 354 -26.54 -5.84 -5.54
N ILE A 355 -27.74 -6.26 -5.12
CA ILE A 355 -28.35 -7.52 -5.55
C ILE A 355 -28.57 -7.53 -7.06
N LYS A 356 -29.03 -6.41 -7.65
CA LYS A 356 -29.19 -6.28 -9.10
C LYS A 356 -27.86 -6.56 -9.83
N HIS A 357 -26.79 -5.88 -9.43
CA HIS A 357 -25.47 -6.07 -10.05
C HIS A 357 -24.88 -7.47 -9.81
N TYR A 358 -25.15 -8.07 -8.66
CA TYR A 358 -24.76 -9.45 -8.41
C TYR A 358 -25.49 -10.42 -9.35
N ASN A 359 -26.81 -10.27 -9.50
CA ASN A 359 -27.64 -11.14 -10.32
C ASN A 359 -27.30 -11.04 -11.83
N GLU A 360 -26.92 -9.86 -12.32
CA GLU A 360 -26.40 -9.67 -13.68
C GLU A 360 -25.16 -10.54 -13.98
N ARG A 361 -24.43 -10.98 -12.95
CA ARG A 361 -23.13 -11.68 -13.05
C ARG A 361 -23.12 -13.06 -12.39
N ILE A 362 -24.26 -13.54 -11.91
CA ILE A 362 -24.35 -14.78 -11.12
C ILE A 362 -23.80 -16.00 -11.88
N SER A 363 -24.05 -16.09 -13.19
CA SER A 363 -23.53 -17.15 -14.06
C SER A 363 -22.01 -17.11 -14.19
N ILE A 364 -21.42 -15.92 -14.20
CA ILE A 364 -19.97 -15.72 -14.22
C ILE A 364 -19.36 -16.20 -12.90
N TYR A 365 -19.98 -15.90 -11.76
CA TYR A 365 -19.48 -16.36 -10.46
C TYR A 365 -19.53 -17.89 -10.33
N ASP A 366 -20.59 -18.53 -10.82
CA ASP A 366 -20.65 -20.00 -10.92
C ASP A 366 -19.53 -20.54 -11.82
N TYR A 367 -19.37 -19.95 -13.01
CA TYR A 367 -18.31 -20.33 -13.94
C TYR A 367 -16.91 -20.20 -13.33
N ILE A 368 -16.60 -19.09 -12.66
CA ILE A 368 -15.31 -18.88 -11.98
C ILE A 368 -15.12 -19.95 -10.90
N SER A 369 -16.15 -20.26 -10.12
CA SER A 369 -16.05 -21.27 -9.06
C SER A 369 -15.73 -22.68 -9.57
N LEU A 370 -15.86 -22.94 -10.88
CA LEU A 370 -15.50 -24.19 -11.54
C LEU A 370 -14.16 -24.14 -12.27
N ASN A 371 -13.74 -22.95 -12.72
CA ASN A 371 -12.64 -22.80 -13.67
C ASN A 371 -11.45 -22.00 -13.15
N HIS A 372 -11.55 -21.34 -11.99
CA HIS A 372 -10.51 -20.48 -11.45
C HIS A 372 -9.15 -21.22 -11.32
N LEU A 373 -8.15 -20.73 -12.05
CA LEU A 373 -6.79 -21.26 -12.06
C LEU A 373 -6.00 -20.85 -10.82
N ASP A 374 -5.07 -21.70 -10.41
CA ASP A 374 -4.16 -21.35 -9.32
C ASP A 374 -3.19 -20.22 -9.70
N PRO A 375 -3.00 -19.24 -8.80
CA PRO A 375 -1.93 -18.27 -8.95
C PRO A 375 -0.56 -18.97 -8.87
N ARG A 376 0.47 -18.35 -9.44
CA ARG A 376 1.83 -18.92 -9.41
C ARG A 376 2.31 -19.10 -7.95
N PHE A 377 1.92 -18.18 -7.07
CA PHE A 377 2.16 -18.23 -5.62
C PHE A 377 0.83 -18.19 -4.87
N THR A 378 0.33 -19.36 -4.50
CA THR A 378 -0.95 -19.52 -3.80
C THR A 378 -0.78 -19.28 -2.31
N THR A 379 -1.37 -18.20 -1.80
CA THR A 379 -1.43 -17.92 -0.35
C THR A 379 -2.77 -18.36 0.26
N HIS A 380 -3.84 -18.41 -0.54
CA HIS A 380 -5.18 -18.87 -0.16
C HIS A 380 -5.72 -19.81 -1.24
N PRO A 381 -6.54 -20.82 -0.90
CA PRO A 381 -7.19 -21.67 -1.90
C PRO A 381 -8.09 -20.82 -2.80
N THR A 382 -8.09 -21.09 -4.10
CA THR A 382 -9.11 -20.52 -4.99
C THR A 382 -10.48 -21.06 -4.62
N ILE A 383 -11.53 -20.40 -5.08
CA ILE A 383 -12.91 -20.87 -4.89
C ILE A 383 -13.11 -22.24 -5.54
N LYS A 384 -12.48 -22.48 -6.69
CA LYS A 384 -12.45 -23.79 -7.34
C LYS A 384 -11.84 -24.84 -6.41
N ASN A 385 -10.67 -24.57 -5.82
CA ASN A 385 -10.02 -25.50 -4.90
C ASN A 385 -10.92 -25.83 -3.69
N ARG A 386 -11.62 -24.82 -3.14
CA ARG A 386 -12.61 -25.04 -2.07
C ARG A 386 -13.78 -25.88 -2.59
N ARG A 387 -14.36 -25.56 -3.74
CA ARG A 387 -15.49 -26.30 -4.33
C ARG A 387 -15.15 -27.78 -4.53
N ASP A 388 -13.96 -28.05 -5.08
CA ASP A 388 -13.43 -29.41 -5.28
C ASP A 388 -13.23 -30.13 -3.93
N LYS A 389 -12.65 -29.45 -2.94
CA LYS A 389 -12.41 -30.01 -1.59
C LYS A 389 -13.69 -30.39 -0.86
N PHE A 390 -14.70 -29.52 -0.90
CA PHE A 390 -15.98 -29.73 -0.21
C PHE A 390 -16.91 -30.69 -0.97
N ASN A 391 -16.65 -30.95 -2.26
CA ASN A 391 -17.35 -31.90 -3.13
C ASN A 391 -18.89 -31.76 -3.08
N VAL A 392 -19.38 -30.52 -3.20
CA VAL A 392 -20.82 -30.20 -3.18
C VAL A 392 -21.28 -29.92 -4.61
N SER A 393 -22.17 -30.77 -5.13
CA SER A 393 -22.70 -30.65 -6.50
C SER A 393 -23.88 -29.66 -6.64
N ASN A 394 -24.73 -29.54 -5.61
CA ASN A 394 -25.91 -28.67 -5.62
C ASN A 394 -25.66 -27.38 -4.82
N ILE A 395 -25.25 -26.33 -5.50
CA ILE A 395 -24.97 -25.00 -4.94
C ILE A 395 -26.04 -24.03 -5.45
N SER A 396 -26.76 -23.35 -4.55
CA SER A 396 -27.54 -22.16 -4.90
C SER A 396 -26.71 -20.92 -4.63
N LEU A 397 -26.65 -20.04 -5.61
CA LEU A 397 -25.94 -18.75 -5.55
C LEU A 397 -26.89 -17.57 -5.33
N ASP A 398 -28.18 -17.84 -5.14
CA ASP A 398 -29.19 -16.83 -4.89
C ASP A 398 -28.89 -16.11 -3.57
N LEU A 399 -28.87 -14.78 -3.61
CA LEU A 399 -28.75 -13.98 -2.42
C LEU A 399 -30.06 -14.01 -1.64
N THR A 400 -29.96 -13.95 -0.31
CA THR A 400 -31.12 -13.85 0.57
C THR A 400 -31.25 -12.41 1.04
N ASP A 401 -32.44 -11.82 0.94
CA ASP A 401 -32.70 -10.55 1.64
C ASP A 401 -33.01 -10.86 3.11
N GLN A 402 -31.97 -10.94 3.93
CA GLN A 402 -32.11 -11.17 5.37
C GLN A 402 -32.19 -9.84 6.12
N HIS A 403 -32.98 -9.84 7.19
CA HIS A 403 -33.21 -8.68 8.06
C HIS A 403 -32.69 -8.87 9.49
N ASP A 404 -32.04 -10.01 9.77
CA ASP A 404 -31.53 -10.38 11.11
C ASP A 404 -30.53 -9.36 11.67
N PHE A 405 -29.85 -8.60 10.80
CA PHE A 405 -28.77 -7.68 11.17
C PHE A 405 -29.02 -6.22 10.76
N ASP A 406 -30.23 -5.88 10.31
CA ASP A 406 -30.55 -4.57 9.75
C ASP A 406 -30.20 -3.41 10.70
N GLN A 407 -30.46 -3.56 12.00
CA GLN A 407 -30.19 -2.51 12.99
C GLN A 407 -28.68 -2.25 13.12
N ASP A 408 -27.88 -3.31 13.20
CA ASP A 408 -26.43 -3.24 13.31
C ASP A 408 -25.80 -2.68 12.03
N VAL A 409 -26.28 -3.10 10.85
CA VAL A 409 -25.82 -2.60 9.55
C VAL A 409 -26.17 -1.11 9.38
N LEU A 410 -27.40 -0.71 9.68
CA LEU A 410 -27.82 0.69 9.60
C LEU A 410 -27.00 1.58 10.54
N LYS A 411 -26.73 1.09 11.75
CA LYS A 411 -25.85 1.76 12.72
C LYS A 411 -24.44 1.94 12.14
N PHE A 412 -23.87 0.87 11.57
CA PHE A 412 -22.55 0.92 10.93
C PHE A 412 -22.49 1.94 9.78
N LEU A 413 -23.47 1.93 8.87
CA LEU A 413 -23.53 2.88 7.75
C LEU A 413 -23.60 4.32 8.23
N ASN A 414 -24.41 4.62 9.25
CA ASN A 414 -24.48 5.96 9.84
C ASN A 414 -23.18 6.40 10.52
N ILE A 415 -22.48 5.49 11.20
CA ILE A 415 -21.16 5.79 11.79
C ILE A 415 -20.16 6.14 10.70
N PHE A 416 -20.12 5.34 9.62
CA PHE A 416 -19.24 5.60 8.48
C PHE A 416 -19.57 6.93 7.81
N PHE A 417 -20.84 7.16 7.53
CA PHE A 417 -21.33 8.37 6.88
C PHE A 417 -20.95 9.63 7.69
N ASN A 418 -21.25 9.65 8.99
CA ASN A 418 -21.01 10.80 9.87
C ASN A 418 -19.51 11.05 10.14
N ASN A 419 -18.71 9.99 10.28
CA ASN A 419 -17.29 10.12 10.64
C ASN A 419 -16.36 10.28 9.43
N GLY A 420 -16.75 9.78 8.26
CA GLY A 420 -15.96 9.77 7.03
C GLY A 420 -16.52 10.68 5.96
N PHE A 421 -17.69 10.33 5.41
CA PHE A 421 -18.22 10.90 4.17
C PHE A 421 -18.75 12.33 4.32
N LEU A 422 -19.46 12.63 5.42
CA LEU A 422 -20.09 13.94 5.64
C LEU A 422 -19.06 15.09 5.69
N LYS A 423 -17.80 14.80 6.05
CA LYS A 423 -16.71 15.80 6.08
C LYS A 423 -16.30 16.28 4.69
N THR A 424 -16.61 15.51 3.66
CA THR A 424 -16.26 15.79 2.25
C THR A 424 -17.50 15.94 1.36
N SER A 425 -18.71 15.99 1.95
CA SER A 425 -19.99 15.93 1.23
C SER A 425 -20.23 17.11 0.29
N ASN A 426 -19.78 18.33 0.65
CA ASN A 426 -20.00 19.51 -0.20
C ASN A 426 -19.32 19.36 -1.57
N GLY A 427 -18.06 18.92 -1.60
CA GLY A 427 -17.33 18.71 -2.86
C GLY A 427 -17.93 17.57 -3.69
N PHE A 428 -18.45 16.53 -3.04
CA PHE A 428 -19.19 15.46 -3.72
C PHE A 428 -20.47 15.99 -4.37
N LYS A 429 -21.31 16.70 -3.63
CA LYS A 429 -22.60 17.23 -4.13
C LYS A 429 -22.42 18.14 -5.34
N GLU A 430 -21.50 19.09 -5.26
CA GLU A 430 -21.19 20.00 -6.38
C GLU A 430 -20.71 19.22 -7.62
N SER A 431 -19.85 18.22 -7.43
CA SER A 431 -19.34 17.38 -8.52
C SER A 431 -20.43 16.52 -9.14
N TYR A 432 -21.32 15.95 -8.33
CA TYR A 432 -22.40 15.10 -8.80
C TYR A 432 -23.48 15.88 -9.56
N GLU A 433 -23.92 17.04 -9.05
CA GLU A 433 -24.87 17.91 -9.76
C GLU A 433 -24.31 18.41 -11.10
N LYS A 434 -23.01 18.75 -11.13
CA LYS A 434 -22.33 19.14 -12.37
C LYS A 434 -22.27 17.96 -13.34
N TYR A 435 -21.89 16.78 -12.86
CA TYR A 435 -21.82 15.56 -13.66
C TYR A 435 -23.16 15.25 -14.35
N LEU A 436 -24.28 15.34 -13.63
CA LEU A 436 -25.60 15.10 -14.21
C LEU A 436 -25.92 16.08 -15.34
N LYS A 437 -25.57 17.37 -15.19
CA LYS A 437 -25.74 18.38 -16.25
C LYS A 437 -24.85 18.11 -17.46
N ASP A 438 -23.58 17.78 -17.22
CA ASP A 438 -22.60 17.48 -18.26
C ASP A 438 -23.01 16.23 -19.04
N LYS A 439 -23.44 15.16 -18.35
CA LYS A 439 -23.97 13.93 -18.95
C LYS A 439 -25.13 14.20 -19.92
N GLU A 440 -26.10 15.03 -19.52
CA GLU A 440 -27.22 15.40 -20.40
C GLU A 440 -26.78 16.25 -21.60
N SER A 441 -25.77 17.10 -21.44
CA SER A 441 -25.17 17.87 -22.55
C SER A 441 -24.50 16.93 -23.56
N TYR A 442 -23.68 15.99 -23.08
CA TYR A 442 -22.96 15.02 -23.91
C TYR A 442 -23.85 13.99 -24.60
N LYS A 443 -25.12 13.81 -24.17
CA LYS A 443 -26.10 13.02 -24.95
C LYS A 443 -26.48 13.70 -26.26
N LYS A 444 -26.40 15.03 -26.35
CA LYS A 444 -26.86 15.81 -27.51
C LYS A 444 -25.76 16.05 -28.54
N ASN A 445 -24.53 16.31 -28.09
CA ASN A 445 -23.35 16.47 -28.95
C ASN A 445 -22.07 16.28 -28.12
N VAL A 446 -21.11 15.50 -28.63
CA VAL A 446 -19.83 15.24 -27.95
C VAL A 446 -18.69 15.86 -28.76
N ASP A 447 -18.05 16.89 -28.22
CA ASP A 447 -16.78 17.39 -28.76
C ASP A 447 -15.61 16.65 -28.10
N VAL A 448 -15.14 15.58 -28.75
CA VAL A 448 -14.00 14.76 -28.32
C VAL A 448 -12.66 15.52 -28.33
N SER A 449 -12.59 16.72 -28.90
CA SER A 449 -11.42 17.61 -28.85
C SER A 449 -11.44 18.56 -27.65
N SER A 450 -12.57 18.66 -26.95
CA SER A 450 -12.70 19.56 -25.82
C SER A 450 -11.83 19.11 -24.65
N THR A 451 -11.26 20.05 -23.91
CA THR A 451 -10.51 19.74 -22.68
C THR A 451 -11.41 19.31 -21.52
N GLU A 452 -12.73 19.30 -21.74
CA GLU A 452 -13.73 18.94 -20.74
C GLU A 452 -14.10 17.45 -20.81
N ILE A 453 -13.84 16.78 -21.95
CA ILE A 453 -14.16 15.37 -22.17
C ILE A 453 -13.44 14.45 -21.17
N MET A 454 -12.18 14.75 -20.85
CA MET A 454 -11.37 13.98 -19.91
C MET A 454 -11.86 14.13 -18.47
N ARG A 455 -12.24 15.37 -18.10
CA ARG A 455 -12.87 15.62 -16.80
C ARG A 455 -14.19 14.88 -16.69
N HIS A 456 -14.97 14.82 -17.77
CA HIS A 456 -16.22 14.06 -17.83
C HIS A 456 -15.97 12.56 -17.67
N LEU A 457 -15.00 11.98 -18.39
CA LEU A 457 -14.59 10.58 -18.23
C LEU A 457 -14.12 10.28 -16.79
N GLN A 458 -13.24 11.10 -16.23
CA GLN A 458 -12.77 10.92 -14.85
C GLN A 458 -13.92 11.00 -13.84
N THR A 459 -14.87 11.91 -14.06
CA THR A 459 -16.04 12.06 -13.19
C THR A 459 -16.99 10.87 -13.37
N ALA A 460 -17.29 10.43 -14.59
CA ALA A 460 -18.11 9.23 -14.86
C ALA A 460 -17.51 7.99 -14.18
N TYR A 461 -16.20 7.78 -14.31
CA TYR A 461 -15.49 6.71 -13.62
C TYR A 461 -15.59 6.82 -12.10
N SER A 462 -15.39 8.01 -11.54
CA SER A 462 -15.49 8.27 -10.09
C SER A 462 -16.92 8.11 -9.55
N MET A 463 -17.92 8.35 -10.40
CA MET A 463 -19.35 8.14 -10.12
C MET A 463 -19.81 6.71 -10.42
N TRP A 464 -18.88 5.82 -10.82
CA TRP A 464 -19.16 4.41 -11.17
C TRP A 464 -20.17 4.25 -12.32
N ASP A 465 -20.32 5.27 -13.15
CA ASP A 465 -21.18 5.27 -14.32
C ASP A 465 -20.42 4.74 -15.53
N PHE A 466 -20.09 3.44 -15.47
CA PHE A 466 -19.24 2.78 -16.45
C PHE A 466 -19.87 2.73 -17.84
N GLU A 467 -21.20 2.73 -17.94
CA GLU A 467 -21.89 2.81 -19.23
C GLU A 467 -21.61 4.15 -19.92
N GLU A 468 -21.74 5.27 -19.20
CA GLU A 468 -21.40 6.59 -19.72
C GLU A 468 -19.91 6.71 -20.02
N TYR A 469 -19.05 6.18 -19.14
CA TYR A 469 -17.61 6.14 -19.37
C TYR A 469 -17.28 5.43 -20.68
N LEU A 470 -17.74 4.18 -20.86
CA LEU A 470 -17.46 3.38 -22.04
C LEU A 470 -17.99 4.05 -23.31
N ARG A 471 -19.22 4.60 -23.26
CA ARG A 471 -19.82 5.32 -24.39
C ARG A 471 -18.93 6.47 -24.86
N VAL A 472 -18.46 7.30 -23.93
CA VAL A 472 -17.64 8.47 -24.27
C VAL A 472 -16.20 8.06 -24.62
N ALA A 473 -15.63 7.08 -23.92
CA ALA A 473 -14.26 6.62 -24.15
C ALA A 473 -14.10 5.98 -25.53
N HIS A 474 -15.11 5.23 -26.02
CA HIS A 474 -15.08 4.69 -27.38
C HIS A 474 -15.02 5.79 -28.45
N LEU A 475 -15.77 6.89 -28.29
CA LEU A 475 -15.69 8.05 -29.20
C LEU A 475 -14.28 8.69 -29.18
N VAL A 476 -13.63 8.72 -28.02
CA VAL A 476 -12.25 9.20 -27.90
C VAL A 476 -11.30 8.26 -28.63
N LEU A 477 -11.45 6.94 -28.46
CA LEU A 477 -10.61 5.92 -29.10
C LEU A 477 -10.85 5.80 -30.61
N GLU A 478 -12.02 6.17 -31.13
CA GLU A 478 -12.25 6.28 -32.57
C GLU A 478 -11.35 7.36 -33.20
N LYS A 479 -11.13 8.47 -32.49
CA LYS A 479 -10.29 9.59 -32.96
C LYS A 479 -8.82 9.41 -32.62
N TYR A 480 -8.53 8.82 -31.45
CA TYR A 480 -7.19 8.61 -30.92
C TYR A 480 -7.01 7.13 -30.50
N PRO A 481 -6.85 6.20 -31.46
CA PRO A 481 -6.84 4.76 -31.19
C PRO A 481 -5.72 4.28 -30.26
N GLU A 482 -4.62 5.02 -30.22
CA GLU A 482 -3.41 4.72 -29.45
C GLU A 482 -3.39 5.40 -28.07
N LYS A 483 -4.49 6.06 -27.67
CA LYS A 483 -4.56 6.77 -26.39
C LYS A 483 -4.51 5.78 -25.23
N GLU A 484 -3.42 5.84 -24.45
CA GLU A 484 -3.08 4.76 -23.52
C GLU A 484 -4.03 4.66 -22.34
N ALA A 485 -4.38 5.79 -21.73
CA ALA A 485 -5.26 5.85 -20.56
C ALA A 485 -6.64 5.24 -20.90
N GLU A 486 -7.25 5.61 -22.03
CA GLU A 486 -8.55 5.10 -22.43
C GLU A 486 -8.49 3.63 -22.81
N ASN A 487 -7.46 3.16 -23.52
CA ASN A 487 -7.30 1.72 -23.75
C ASN A 487 -7.18 0.96 -22.41
N TYR A 488 -6.43 1.49 -21.45
CA TYR A 488 -6.32 0.89 -20.11
C TYR A 488 -7.67 0.86 -19.38
N PHE A 489 -8.37 1.97 -19.23
CA PHE A 489 -9.60 2.05 -18.46
C PHE A 489 -10.78 1.33 -19.13
N VAL A 490 -10.91 1.40 -20.46
CA VAL A 490 -11.91 0.62 -21.20
C VAL A 490 -11.67 -0.88 -21.01
N GLY A 491 -10.43 -1.33 -21.18
CA GLY A 491 -10.06 -2.72 -20.95
C GLY A 491 -10.28 -3.17 -19.50
N LEU A 492 -9.91 -2.34 -18.53
CA LEU A 492 -10.16 -2.57 -17.09
C LEU A 492 -11.65 -2.76 -16.81
N ILE A 493 -12.50 -1.84 -17.26
CA ILE A 493 -13.95 -1.88 -17.01
C ILE A 493 -14.54 -3.15 -17.62
N TYR A 494 -14.22 -3.47 -18.88
CA TYR A 494 -14.74 -4.69 -19.52
C TYR A 494 -14.34 -5.95 -18.76
N LEU A 495 -13.07 -6.11 -18.42
CA LEU A 495 -12.58 -7.36 -17.80
C LEU A 495 -12.94 -7.49 -16.32
N THR A 496 -13.03 -6.39 -15.57
CA THR A 496 -13.24 -6.45 -14.11
C THR A 496 -14.67 -6.19 -13.67
N HIS A 497 -15.43 -5.40 -14.44
CA HIS A 497 -16.82 -5.10 -14.10
C HIS A 497 -17.82 -5.89 -14.94
N TYR A 498 -17.55 -6.09 -16.23
CA TYR A 498 -18.46 -6.84 -17.10
C TYR A 498 -17.99 -8.29 -17.36
N PHE A 499 -16.75 -8.62 -16.99
CA PHE A 499 -16.09 -9.90 -17.32
C PHE A 499 -16.11 -10.24 -18.81
N ASP A 500 -16.09 -9.20 -19.66
CA ASP A 500 -16.23 -9.31 -21.10
C ASP A 500 -14.86 -9.41 -21.79
N PRO A 501 -14.57 -10.50 -22.53
CA PRO A 501 -13.27 -10.72 -23.17
C PRO A 501 -12.90 -9.65 -24.21
N GLN A 502 -13.84 -8.82 -24.68
CA GLN A 502 -13.49 -7.72 -25.60
C GLN A 502 -12.49 -6.73 -24.99
N GLY A 503 -12.44 -6.64 -23.65
CA GLY A 503 -11.47 -5.81 -22.93
C GLY A 503 -10.01 -6.23 -23.14
N GLU A 504 -9.75 -7.48 -23.53
CA GLU A 504 -8.38 -7.99 -23.73
C GLU A 504 -7.64 -7.22 -24.82
N ALA A 505 -8.30 -6.93 -25.95
CA ALA A 505 -7.70 -6.23 -27.07
C ALA A 505 -7.21 -4.83 -26.69
N TYR A 506 -7.94 -4.12 -25.83
CA TYR A 506 -7.57 -2.80 -25.35
C TYR A 506 -6.36 -2.86 -24.41
N LEU A 507 -6.34 -3.81 -23.45
CA LEU A 507 -5.20 -3.95 -22.54
C LEU A 507 -3.94 -4.46 -23.24
N LEU A 508 -4.06 -5.34 -24.23
CA LEU A 508 -2.91 -5.84 -24.98
C LEU A 508 -2.18 -4.72 -25.73
N LYS A 509 -2.91 -3.75 -26.30
CA LYS A 509 -2.29 -2.53 -26.87
C LYS A 509 -1.42 -1.79 -25.86
N VAL A 510 -1.91 -1.64 -24.61
CA VAL A 510 -1.16 -0.99 -23.52
C VAL A 510 0.10 -1.81 -23.16
N VAL A 511 0.00 -3.15 -23.15
CA VAL A 511 1.13 -4.04 -22.85
C VAL A 511 2.21 -4.00 -23.94
N GLU A 512 1.81 -3.83 -25.20
CA GLU A 512 2.73 -3.74 -26.34
C GLU A 512 3.59 -2.47 -26.31
N LYS A 513 3.09 -1.37 -25.73
CA LYS A 513 3.84 -0.12 -25.58
C LYS A 513 4.92 -0.22 -24.49
N GLU A 514 6.18 -0.20 -24.89
CA GLU A 514 7.31 -0.34 -23.96
C GLU A 514 7.50 0.86 -23.01
N ASN A 515 6.94 2.04 -23.31
CA ASN A 515 7.07 3.22 -22.44
C ASN A 515 5.80 3.59 -21.67
N SER A 516 4.77 2.73 -21.66
CA SER A 516 3.50 3.05 -21.01
C SER A 516 3.58 2.99 -19.49
N GLU A 517 3.04 4.01 -18.81
CA GLU A 517 2.89 4.00 -17.35
C GLU A 517 1.82 3.00 -16.85
N TYR A 518 0.89 2.61 -17.71
CA TYR A 518 -0.20 1.67 -17.41
C TYR A 518 0.19 0.20 -17.65
N MET A 519 1.33 -0.06 -18.28
CA MET A 519 1.77 -1.39 -18.71
C MET A 519 1.70 -2.46 -17.61
N LEU A 520 2.24 -2.18 -16.40
CA LEU A 520 2.19 -3.17 -15.31
C LEU A 520 0.79 -3.41 -14.78
N ASN A 521 -0.04 -2.37 -14.71
CA ASN A 521 -1.42 -2.49 -14.26
C ASN A 521 -2.23 -3.30 -15.28
N ALA A 522 -2.02 -3.09 -16.58
CA ALA A 522 -2.65 -3.88 -17.64
C ALA A 522 -2.27 -5.36 -17.56
N ILE A 523 -0.97 -5.67 -17.31
CA ILE A 523 -0.50 -7.05 -17.08
C ILE A 523 -1.18 -7.68 -15.87
N HIS A 524 -1.33 -6.93 -14.77
CA HIS A 524 -1.99 -7.40 -13.55
C HIS A 524 -3.46 -7.72 -13.83
N VAL A 525 -4.20 -6.81 -14.46
CA VAL A 525 -5.62 -6.97 -14.78
C VAL A 525 -5.86 -8.16 -15.72
N LEU A 526 -5.06 -8.28 -16.79
CA LEU A 526 -5.12 -9.44 -17.70
C LEU A 526 -4.81 -10.75 -16.97
N GLY A 527 -3.76 -10.77 -16.16
CA GLY A 527 -3.40 -11.95 -15.36
C GLY A 527 -4.51 -12.40 -14.43
N ASP A 528 -5.12 -11.47 -13.69
CA ASP A 528 -6.23 -11.74 -12.79
C ASP A 528 -7.49 -12.21 -13.54
N TYR A 529 -7.82 -11.58 -14.67
CA TYR A 529 -8.92 -11.99 -15.53
C TYR A 529 -8.71 -13.42 -16.04
N TYR A 530 -7.56 -13.72 -16.63
CA TYR A 530 -7.24 -15.05 -17.15
C TYR A 530 -7.27 -16.13 -16.08
N MET A 531 -6.78 -15.82 -14.87
CA MET A 531 -6.88 -16.76 -13.75
C MET A 531 -8.34 -17.03 -13.35
N LYS A 532 -9.16 -15.98 -13.18
CA LYS A 532 -10.58 -16.11 -12.82
C LYS A 532 -11.36 -16.89 -13.88
N MET A 533 -11.11 -16.62 -15.16
CA MET A 533 -11.86 -17.19 -16.29
C MET A 533 -11.36 -18.57 -16.75
N GLY A 534 -10.36 -19.17 -16.11
CA GLY A 534 -9.86 -20.47 -16.55
C GLY A 534 -9.00 -20.43 -17.81
N ASN A 535 -8.58 -19.24 -18.27
CA ASN A 535 -7.84 -19.09 -19.52
C ASN A 535 -6.35 -19.44 -19.33
N VAL A 536 -6.01 -20.70 -19.63
CA VAL A 536 -4.65 -21.24 -19.50
C VAL A 536 -3.67 -20.54 -20.44
N GLU A 537 -4.06 -20.33 -21.70
CA GLU A 537 -3.20 -19.72 -22.74
C GLU A 537 -2.87 -18.28 -22.40
N GLY A 538 -3.87 -17.46 -22.07
CA GLY A 538 -3.69 -16.07 -21.67
C GLY A 538 -2.83 -15.93 -20.40
N ARG A 539 -3.09 -16.77 -19.39
CA ARG A 539 -2.27 -16.81 -18.17
C ARG A 539 -0.81 -17.14 -18.49
N ASP A 540 -0.55 -18.12 -19.35
CA ASP A 540 0.80 -18.55 -19.69
C ASP A 540 1.53 -17.52 -20.57
N PHE A 541 0.80 -16.82 -21.44
CA PHE A 541 1.30 -15.64 -22.14
C PHE A 541 1.77 -14.56 -21.17
N ILE A 542 0.91 -14.11 -20.23
CA ILE A 542 1.28 -13.09 -19.22
C ILE A 542 2.51 -13.53 -18.42
N ARG A 543 2.52 -14.79 -18.00
CA ARG A 543 3.62 -15.42 -17.28
C ARG A 543 4.95 -15.45 -18.03
N SER A 544 4.93 -15.43 -19.37
CA SER A 544 6.12 -15.42 -20.22
C SER A 544 6.73 -14.03 -20.39
N ILE A 545 5.93 -12.97 -20.23
CA ILE A 545 6.36 -11.57 -20.44
C ILE A 545 6.56 -10.79 -19.12
N GLN A 546 5.95 -11.24 -18.01
CA GLN A 546 5.85 -10.48 -16.76
C GLN A 546 7.19 -9.97 -16.20
N THR A 547 8.25 -10.79 -16.25
CA THR A 547 9.54 -10.45 -15.63
C THR A 547 10.29 -9.41 -16.45
N LYS A 548 10.28 -9.54 -17.78
CA LYS A 548 10.81 -8.52 -18.70
C LYS A 548 10.09 -7.18 -18.51
N LYS A 549 8.76 -7.22 -18.41
CA LYS A 549 7.93 -6.00 -18.27
C LYS A 549 8.11 -5.35 -16.89
N LEU A 550 8.32 -6.13 -15.83
CA LEU A 550 8.67 -5.62 -14.50
C LEU A 550 10.05 -4.93 -14.50
N ASP A 551 11.06 -5.54 -15.10
CA ASP A 551 12.39 -4.92 -15.25
C ASP A 551 12.29 -3.59 -16.03
N ASN A 552 11.51 -3.56 -17.12
CA ASN A 552 11.25 -2.33 -17.87
C ASN A 552 10.57 -1.26 -17.00
N SER A 553 9.54 -1.60 -16.22
CA SER A 553 8.88 -0.64 -15.34
C SER A 553 9.82 -0.02 -14.28
N MET A 554 10.79 -0.80 -13.76
CA MET A 554 11.82 -0.26 -12.86
C MET A 554 12.74 0.75 -13.56
N GLU A 555 12.93 0.63 -14.88
CA GLU A 555 13.60 1.64 -15.70
C GLU A 555 12.69 2.86 -15.94
N LEU A 556 11.41 2.66 -16.25
CA LEU A 556 10.42 3.72 -16.43
C LEU A 556 10.29 4.62 -15.19
N GLN A 557 10.26 4.05 -13.98
CA GLN A 557 10.23 4.84 -12.74
C GLN A 557 11.42 5.82 -12.62
N LYS A 558 12.58 5.47 -13.15
CA LYS A 558 13.77 6.34 -13.13
C LYS A 558 13.59 7.52 -14.06
N VAL A 559 12.89 7.36 -15.18
CA VAL A 559 12.65 8.45 -16.15
C VAL A 559 11.41 9.26 -15.81
N PHE A 560 10.33 8.69 -15.27
CA PHE A 560 9.12 9.47 -14.89
C PHE A 560 9.35 10.39 -13.69
N SER A 561 10.23 9.99 -12.77
CA SER A 561 10.64 10.87 -11.67
C SER A 561 11.47 12.04 -12.18
N PHE A 562 11.15 13.26 -11.73
CA PHE A 562 11.82 14.47 -12.17
C PHE A 562 12.45 15.24 -11.00
N LYS A 563 13.70 15.68 -11.20
CA LYS A 563 14.37 16.67 -10.35
C LYS A 563 14.96 17.76 -11.24
N LEU A 564 14.94 19.01 -10.75
CA LEU A 564 15.47 20.18 -11.46
C LEU A 564 16.95 20.03 -11.91
N ASN A 565 17.72 19.16 -11.25
CA ASN A 565 19.14 18.91 -11.52
C ASN A 565 19.41 17.61 -12.28
N ASP A 566 18.37 16.91 -12.73
CA ASP A 566 18.52 15.70 -13.54
C ASP A 566 19.25 16.02 -14.85
N LYS A 567 19.98 15.03 -15.38
CA LYS A 567 20.62 15.13 -16.69
C LYS A 567 19.53 14.88 -17.74
N LEU A 568 19.32 15.85 -18.62
CA LEU A 568 18.28 15.83 -19.65
C LEU A 568 18.91 16.11 -21.02
N GLU A 569 18.29 15.55 -22.04
CA GLU A 569 18.56 15.83 -23.45
C GLU A 569 17.58 16.90 -23.92
N GLN A 570 18.04 17.76 -24.83
CA GLN A 570 17.22 18.84 -25.35
C GLN A 570 16.12 18.24 -26.23
N TYR A 571 14.87 18.57 -25.94
CA TYR A 571 13.75 18.16 -26.79
C TYR A 571 13.65 19.09 -28.01
N THR A 572 13.58 18.51 -29.21
CA THR A 572 13.74 19.27 -30.46
C THR A 572 12.47 19.35 -31.32
N ASN A 573 11.38 18.67 -30.97
CA ASN A 573 10.15 18.71 -31.76
C ASN A 573 9.44 20.06 -31.62
N GLN A 574 9.66 20.95 -32.59
CA GLN A 574 9.14 22.31 -32.57
C GLN A 574 7.62 22.40 -32.71
N GLU A 575 6.98 21.44 -33.37
CA GLU A 575 5.53 21.43 -33.53
C GLU A 575 4.84 21.30 -32.16
N ILE A 576 5.25 20.30 -31.38
CA ILE A 576 4.73 20.06 -30.03
C ILE A 576 5.10 21.21 -29.10
N ILE A 577 6.35 21.70 -29.15
CA ILE A 577 6.79 22.85 -28.34
C ILE A 577 5.90 24.07 -28.61
N ASN A 578 5.69 24.43 -29.87
CA ASN A 578 4.88 25.59 -30.23
C ASN A 578 3.43 25.42 -29.81
N GLN A 579 2.88 24.22 -29.93
CA GLN A 579 1.51 23.95 -29.50
C GLN A 579 1.35 24.07 -27.98
N VAL A 580 2.28 23.55 -27.18
CA VAL A 580 2.28 23.74 -25.72
C VAL A 580 2.43 25.21 -25.34
N ILE A 581 3.31 25.95 -26.04
CA ILE A 581 3.45 27.41 -25.82
C ILE A 581 2.11 28.11 -26.11
N ASN A 582 1.44 27.76 -27.21
CA ASN A 582 0.15 28.35 -27.57
C ASN A 582 -0.94 28.09 -26.52
N LEU A 583 -0.93 26.94 -25.85
CA LEU A 583 -1.89 26.60 -24.80
C LEU A 583 -1.70 27.43 -23.52
N VAL A 584 -0.49 27.93 -23.25
CA VAL A 584 -0.18 28.62 -21.99
C VAL A 584 0.09 30.11 -22.11
N LYS A 585 0.47 30.62 -23.29
CA LYS A 585 1.05 31.96 -23.46
C LYS A 585 0.14 33.09 -22.94
N ASP A 586 -1.18 32.89 -23.03
CA ASP A 586 -2.18 33.89 -22.63
C ASP A 586 -2.53 33.81 -21.14
N SER A 587 -2.14 32.74 -20.42
CA SER A 587 -2.41 32.57 -18.98
C SER A 587 -1.41 33.33 -18.11
N PRO A 588 -1.84 34.33 -17.32
CA PRO A 588 -0.96 35.06 -16.40
C PRO A 588 -0.39 34.23 -15.25
N GLU A 589 -0.94 33.05 -15.03
CA GLU A 589 -0.47 32.08 -14.06
C GLU A 589 0.82 31.37 -14.52
N VAL A 590 1.14 31.36 -15.82
CA VAL A 590 2.35 30.73 -16.37
C VAL A 590 3.38 31.78 -16.78
N ILE A 591 4.53 31.77 -16.10
CA ILE A 591 5.62 32.75 -16.31
C ILE A 591 6.76 32.22 -17.16
N ALA A 592 6.93 30.89 -17.23
CA ALA A 592 7.95 30.26 -18.05
C ALA A 592 7.62 28.78 -18.29
N LEU A 593 8.17 28.25 -19.37
CA LEU A 593 8.12 26.83 -19.71
C LEU A 593 9.53 26.31 -19.99
N ALA A 594 9.82 25.12 -19.48
CA ALA A 594 11.00 24.36 -19.88
C ALA A 594 10.60 22.96 -20.33
N VAL A 595 11.41 22.36 -21.21
CA VAL A 595 11.23 21.00 -21.68
C VAL A 595 12.56 20.28 -21.82
N GLY A 596 12.59 18.99 -21.49
CA GLY A 596 13.74 18.13 -21.71
C GLY A 596 13.41 16.65 -21.58
N THR A 597 14.11 15.82 -22.34
CA THR A 597 13.91 14.37 -22.34
C THR A 597 14.87 13.72 -21.35
N LYS A 598 14.34 12.83 -20.51
CA LYS A 598 15.13 11.99 -19.62
C LYS A 598 15.16 10.57 -20.16
N THR A 599 16.35 10.02 -20.32
CA THR A 599 16.56 8.68 -20.90
C THR A 599 17.33 7.82 -19.92
N TYR A 600 16.94 6.55 -19.81
CA TYR A 600 17.65 5.53 -19.06
C TYR A 600 17.52 4.19 -19.79
N ASN A 601 18.63 3.66 -20.31
CA ASN A 601 18.63 2.50 -21.21
C ASN A 601 17.69 2.74 -22.41
N THR A 602 16.63 1.93 -22.55
CA THR A 602 15.63 2.06 -23.62
C THR A 602 14.41 2.88 -23.20
N ALA A 603 14.26 3.18 -21.91
CA ALA A 603 13.15 3.96 -21.38
C ALA A 603 13.40 5.46 -21.52
N HIS A 604 12.36 6.22 -21.87
CA HIS A 604 12.42 7.67 -21.94
C HIS A 604 11.12 8.36 -21.52
N SER A 605 11.23 9.62 -21.11
CA SER A 605 10.08 10.52 -20.88
C SER A 605 10.48 11.96 -21.18
N THR A 606 9.61 12.69 -21.87
CA THR A 606 9.77 14.11 -22.14
C THR A 606 9.05 14.94 -21.08
N HIS A 607 9.81 15.69 -20.29
CA HIS A 607 9.28 16.47 -19.18
C HIS A 607 8.98 17.90 -19.60
N PHE A 608 7.71 18.32 -19.49
CA PHE A 608 7.31 19.72 -19.57
C PHE A 608 7.20 20.30 -18.16
N VAL A 609 7.76 21.50 -17.97
CA VAL A 609 7.77 22.18 -16.67
C VAL A 609 7.14 23.56 -16.79
N LEU A 610 5.97 23.72 -16.16
CA LEU A 610 5.27 25.00 -16.04
C LEU A 610 5.76 25.73 -14.79
N TYR A 611 6.31 26.93 -14.95
CA TYR A 611 6.64 27.80 -13.83
C TYR A 611 5.53 28.81 -13.56
N TYR A 612 5.14 28.95 -12.29
CA TYR A 612 4.10 29.89 -11.86
C TYR A 612 4.60 30.85 -10.77
N PRO A 613 3.98 32.04 -10.56
CA PRO A 613 4.38 32.97 -9.51
C PRO A 613 4.23 32.36 -8.11
N PHE A 614 5.22 32.51 -7.21
CA PHE A 614 5.13 32.00 -5.84
C PHE A 614 3.85 32.43 -5.09
N ASN A 615 3.36 33.65 -5.34
CA ASN A 615 2.12 34.19 -4.79
C ASN A 615 0.95 34.08 -5.79
N ILE A 616 0.65 32.87 -6.27
CA ILE A 616 -0.49 32.66 -7.15
C ILE A 616 -1.81 32.97 -6.42
N LYS A 617 -2.67 33.78 -7.05
CA LYS A 617 -3.97 34.18 -6.48
C LYS A 617 -5.10 33.22 -6.83
N ASP A 618 -4.98 32.55 -7.97
CA ASP A 618 -6.04 31.73 -8.57
C ASP A 618 -5.44 30.39 -9.01
N VAL A 619 -5.45 29.41 -8.09
CA VAL A 619 -4.89 28.07 -8.32
C VAL A 619 -5.72 27.28 -9.32
N GLU A 620 -7.03 27.52 -9.39
CA GLU A 620 -7.93 26.84 -10.31
C GLU A 620 -7.57 27.17 -11.77
N LYS A 621 -7.26 28.44 -12.08
CA LYS A 621 -6.80 28.79 -13.42
C LYS A 621 -5.49 28.13 -13.84
N LEU A 622 -4.53 28.00 -12.92
CA LEU A 622 -3.30 27.26 -13.21
C LEU A 622 -3.60 25.79 -13.50
N ASN A 623 -4.45 25.16 -12.70
CA ASN A 623 -4.86 23.78 -12.91
C ASN A 623 -5.56 23.62 -14.27
N LEU A 624 -6.48 24.52 -14.64
CA LEU A 624 -7.14 24.50 -15.94
C LEU A 624 -6.15 24.59 -17.12
N VAL A 625 -5.07 25.36 -16.98
CA VAL A 625 -4.05 25.48 -18.03
C VAL A 625 -3.14 24.26 -18.05
N ALA A 626 -2.77 23.73 -16.89
CA ALA A 626 -2.02 22.48 -16.78
C ALA A 626 -2.80 21.30 -17.38
N ASP A 627 -4.10 21.19 -17.09
CA ASP A 627 -5.00 20.18 -17.65
C ASP A 627 -5.01 20.24 -19.18
N LYS A 628 -5.11 21.45 -19.76
CA LYS A 628 -5.06 21.64 -21.22
C LYS A 628 -3.77 21.11 -21.84
N VAL A 629 -2.63 21.43 -21.22
CA VAL A 629 -1.32 20.94 -21.69
C VAL A 629 -1.23 19.43 -21.54
N PHE A 630 -1.60 18.90 -20.37
CA PHE A 630 -1.58 17.47 -20.11
C PHE A 630 -2.43 16.71 -21.13
N HIS A 631 -3.66 17.16 -21.40
CA HIS A 631 -4.55 16.54 -22.36
C HIS A 631 -4.02 16.57 -23.79
N TYR A 632 -3.41 17.67 -24.22
CA TYR A 632 -2.77 17.71 -25.53
C TYR A 632 -1.63 16.68 -25.61
N LEU A 633 -0.75 16.65 -24.61
CA LEU A 633 0.38 15.72 -24.58
C LEU A 633 -0.09 14.25 -24.56
N ASP A 634 -1.18 13.95 -23.86
CA ASP A 634 -1.79 12.62 -23.77
C ASP A 634 -2.45 12.14 -25.08
N THR A 635 -2.62 13.01 -26.08
CA THR A 635 -3.07 12.60 -27.43
C THR A 635 -1.94 12.20 -28.37
N LEU A 636 -0.69 12.40 -27.95
CA LEU A 636 0.49 12.13 -28.77
C LEU A 636 1.00 10.71 -28.49
N ASP A 637 1.55 10.07 -29.51
CA ASP A 637 2.15 8.73 -29.40
C ASP A 637 3.61 8.81 -28.90
N ASP A 638 3.80 9.39 -27.72
CA ASP A 638 5.08 9.43 -26.99
C ASP A 638 4.82 9.65 -25.49
N GLN A 639 5.82 9.39 -24.65
CA GLN A 639 5.68 9.47 -23.20
C GLN A 639 6.07 10.86 -22.68
N PHE A 640 5.09 11.56 -22.12
CA PHE A 640 5.27 12.90 -21.55
C PHE A 640 5.04 12.94 -20.04
N SER A 641 5.58 13.96 -19.39
CA SER A 641 5.29 14.23 -17.98
C SER A 641 5.21 15.72 -17.74
N LEU A 642 4.09 16.18 -17.16
CA LEU A 642 3.88 17.59 -16.85
C LEU A 642 4.16 17.87 -15.37
N HIS A 643 4.95 18.91 -15.11
CA HIS A 643 5.33 19.33 -13.76
C HIS A 643 5.02 20.82 -13.58
N THR A 644 4.58 21.20 -12.37
CA THR A 644 4.36 22.61 -12.01
C THR A 644 5.31 23.02 -10.87
N PHE A 645 6.00 24.15 -11.01
CA PHE A 645 6.91 24.67 -9.98
C PHE A 645 6.74 26.18 -9.76
N PRO A 646 6.93 26.68 -8.53
CA PRO A 646 6.96 28.11 -8.28
C PRO A 646 8.19 28.77 -8.92
N ASP A 647 8.12 30.06 -9.21
CA ASP A 647 9.18 30.86 -9.85
C ASP A 647 10.51 30.88 -9.08
N VAL A 648 10.47 30.63 -7.77
CA VAL A 648 11.66 30.45 -6.93
C VAL A 648 12.52 29.28 -7.43
N ALA A 649 11.90 28.20 -7.91
CA ALA A 649 12.60 27.05 -8.48
C ALA A 649 13.31 27.39 -9.81
N LEU A 650 12.75 28.31 -10.60
CA LEU A 650 13.38 28.81 -11.82
C LEU A 650 14.70 29.55 -11.49
N LYS A 651 14.76 30.24 -10.36
CA LYS A 651 15.94 30.98 -9.89
C LYS A 651 17.05 30.07 -9.33
N ALA A 652 16.74 28.83 -8.95
CA ALA A 652 17.66 27.91 -8.28
C ALA A 652 18.76 27.28 -9.17
N LYS A 653 18.96 27.76 -10.41
CA LYS A 653 19.94 27.24 -11.40
C LYS A 653 19.85 25.72 -11.64
N GLY A 654 18.65 25.17 -11.75
CA GLY A 654 18.46 23.80 -12.23
C GLY A 654 19.02 23.58 -13.64
N LYS A 655 19.42 22.35 -13.98
CA LYS A 655 19.90 22.02 -15.34
C LYS A 655 18.83 22.28 -16.41
N ILE A 656 17.57 21.96 -16.09
CA ILE A 656 16.40 22.24 -16.94
C ILE A 656 16.16 23.75 -17.14
N ASN A 657 16.75 24.64 -16.33
CA ASN A 657 16.57 26.09 -16.46
C ASN A 657 17.61 26.72 -17.41
N GLN A 658 18.51 25.93 -18.00
CA GLN A 658 19.53 26.44 -18.92
C GLN A 658 18.90 26.86 -20.27
N PRO A 659 19.52 27.79 -21.03
CA PRO A 659 18.93 28.36 -22.24
C PRO A 659 18.49 27.35 -23.32
N GLY A 660 19.08 26.16 -23.38
CA GLY A 660 18.67 25.10 -24.32
C GLY A 660 17.36 24.40 -23.97
N PHE A 661 16.89 24.48 -22.73
CA PHE A 661 15.68 23.78 -22.26
C PHE A 661 14.51 24.74 -22.02
N LEU A 662 14.79 26.02 -21.80
CA LEU A 662 13.77 27.05 -21.57
C LEU A 662 13.15 27.47 -22.91
N ILE A 663 11.89 27.07 -23.15
CA ILE A 663 11.19 27.26 -24.43
C ILE A 663 10.23 28.45 -24.43
N TYR A 664 9.81 28.93 -23.25
CA TYR A 664 9.00 30.15 -23.12
C TYR A 664 9.33 30.87 -21.83
N LYS A 665 9.33 32.21 -21.90
CA LYS A 665 9.41 33.08 -20.74
C LYS A 665 8.58 34.32 -20.99
N ARG A 666 7.64 34.58 -20.10
CA ARG A 666 6.80 35.77 -20.14
C ARG A 666 7.66 37.01 -19.91
N SER A 667 7.56 37.98 -20.81
CA SER A 667 8.21 39.29 -20.66
C SER A 667 7.67 39.96 -19.39
N LYS A 668 8.55 40.46 -18.52
CA LYS A 668 8.13 41.27 -17.37
C LYS A 668 7.54 42.57 -17.93
N SER A 669 6.25 42.82 -17.66
CA SER A 669 5.64 44.16 -17.78
C SER A 669 6.13 45.06 -16.67
#